data_AF-A0A135T325-F1
#
_entry.id   AF-A0A135T325-F1
#
_cell.length_a   1.000
_cell.length_b   1.000
_cell.length_c   1.000
_cell.angle_alpha   90.00
_cell.angle_beta   90.00
_cell.angle_gamma   90.00
#
_symmetry.space_group_name_H-M   'P 1'
#
loop_
_entity.id
_entity.type
_entity.pdbx_description
1 polymer ?
#
loop_
_entity_poly.entity_id
_entity_poly.type
_entity_poly.pdbx_seq_one_letter_code
_entity_poly.pdbx_strand_id
1 'polypeptide(L)'
;MSSASRSSWMPGRRVTSNRLSMRPRGASRGNITVVSHDDAYTFALRIAYLNHILQPRQKRKQYVAAPKPAQRSHTSVTELVGQFVSSGSNSIKLPHGFQKPLEKRLKNVLTGKEPMQGFNDSALKRSFAEAYTAFTEKGFQKSVEKDRKLEPYVLMFYSSATKANQKYAQLTSATDDSWKETADRHMAMFIRLVAQTLRDQGHDRDRPELMSRLHTLENKLLTRDQNLSLDAAQGEGNTIEIVVPPSTDVKDMPLVLTVARIFGRSNSEVQSDIEASRYIWTEENAIKDMKNYQQRLASGAPGALRSQDFDVEEAFQEWRRAEAPHLSQIILDILTVNPELAKTSTATMDKPLPGRPMSVFGTEQSYSEISKAISSPDGSLLNFDSSINFDSLSLDDSSQDFEEAVYTFIPNDSRAFYKAILKDCMTYDQLHADPAAEFTPISKQSGDLLMELSVYWRLPQFSRLIAFVEVIGKKFLDGELPAEDLLAAINDVKTTGEEVKKPPHLHQYNAGLLDIDQSRWTIHDFAVYQQTLHSLHDFLLRDLYNLMLNCYASKPPNIAAVMELLVDHIHSDPAFSVKPEQAQEFATHLTDGMRRAATDAYNAFVHEKLPNHASEWQFTHVVELGRAVTKLSNKIQKRYKNIGEIMSVKPWQVLVDVMFPSYERDAQHIIERTIAVAKESGEEINMQD
;
A
#
# COMPACT_ATOMS: atom_id res chain seq x y z
N MET A 1 38.73 -41.27 49.37
CA MET A 1 38.90 -39.87 49.84
C MET A 1 37.77 -39.07 49.23
N SER A 2 36.65 -38.94 49.95
CA SER A 2 36.20 -37.67 50.60
C SER A 2 35.24 -36.94 49.64
N SER A 3 34.07 -36.42 50.00
CA SER A 3 33.29 -36.36 51.23
C SER A 3 31.84 -35.98 50.83
N ALA A 4 30.92 -36.09 51.79
CA ALA A 4 29.50 -35.75 51.82
C ALA A 4 29.14 -34.35 51.24
N SER A 5 27.90 -33.97 50.96
CA SER A 5 26.71 -34.10 51.81
C SER A 5 25.40 -33.72 51.08
N ARG A 6 24.32 -34.38 51.51
CA ARG A 6 22.92 -34.00 51.28
C ARG A 6 22.56 -32.77 52.12
N SER A 7 21.82 -31.82 51.56
CA SER A 7 20.87 -31.02 52.35
C SER A 7 19.64 -30.67 51.52
N SER A 8 18.50 -31.05 52.07
CA SER A 8 17.15 -30.79 51.61
C SER A 8 16.66 -29.46 52.19
N TRP A 9 16.16 -28.55 51.37
CA TRP A 9 15.24 -27.51 51.83
C TRP A 9 14.35 -27.01 50.69
N MET A 10 13.06 -27.39 50.76
CA MET A 10 11.97 -26.67 50.11
C MET A 10 11.51 -25.56 51.05
N PRO A 11 11.12 -24.39 50.53
CA PRO A 11 9.89 -23.80 51.03
C PRO A 11 8.98 -23.27 49.92
N GLY A 12 7.73 -23.72 49.95
CA GLY A 12 6.63 -22.79 50.14
C GLY A 12 6.09 -22.05 48.92
N ARG A 13 5.07 -22.65 48.33
CA ARG A 13 4.03 -22.03 47.51
C ARG A 13 3.50 -20.74 48.18
N ARG A 14 3.70 -19.57 47.57
CA ARG A 14 2.83 -18.40 47.71
C ARG A 14 2.52 -17.83 46.33
N VAL A 15 1.22 -17.86 46.03
CA VAL A 15 0.53 -17.20 44.94
C VAL A 15 0.53 -15.69 45.22
N THR A 16 0.42 -14.89 44.15
CA THR A 16 0.26 -13.41 44.04
C THR A 16 1.55 -12.59 43.89
N SER A 17 1.85 -12.14 42.65
CA SER A 17 1.87 -10.71 42.29
C SER A 17 2.33 -10.48 40.82
N ASN A 18 1.57 -9.62 40.14
CA ASN A 18 1.86 -8.80 38.95
C ASN A 18 2.97 -9.21 37.97
N ARG A 19 2.54 -9.68 36.79
CA ARG A 19 3.31 -9.60 35.54
C ARG A 19 3.25 -8.16 35.02
N LEU A 20 4.23 -7.35 35.38
CA LEU A 20 4.57 -6.13 34.65
C LEU A 20 6.02 -6.25 34.20
N SER A 21 6.20 -6.27 32.88
CA SER A 21 7.39 -5.92 32.10
C SER A 21 8.74 -6.04 32.80
N MET A 22 9.43 -7.16 32.58
CA MET A 22 10.88 -7.25 32.79
C MET A 22 11.58 -6.69 31.55
N ARG A 23 12.06 -5.46 31.67
CA ARG A 23 13.05 -4.85 30.76
C ARG A 23 14.33 -5.68 30.71
N PRO A 24 14.89 -6.01 29.53
CA PRO A 24 16.28 -6.41 29.42
C PRO A 24 17.19 -5.19 29.55
N ARG A 25 18.25 -5.32 30.35
CA ARG A 25 19.35 -4.36 30.45
C ARG A 25 20.29 -4.48 29.26
N GLY A 26 20.65 -3.35 28.67
CA GLY A 26 21.92 -3.11 27.95
C GLY A 26 22.06 -3.77 26.58
N ALA A 27 21.76 -3.02 25.51
CA ALA A 27 22.06 -3.43 24.14
C ALA A 27 23.54 -3.15 23.81
N SER A 28 24.37 -4.17 23.92
CA SER A 28 25.70 -4.21 23.31
C SER A 28 25.70 -5.26 22.19
N ARG A 29 26.05 -4.81 20.98
CA ARG A 29 26.51 -5.58 19.80
C ARG A 29 25.90 -6.98 19.58
N GLY A 30 24.98 -7.08 18.60
CA GLY A 30 24.75 -8.32 17.86
C GLY A 30 23.71 -9.29 18.43
N ASN A 31 22.68 -8.81 19.14
CA ASN A 31 21.56 -9.68 19.47
C ASN A 31 20.61 -9.81 18.26
N ILE A 32 20.52 -11.02 17.73
CA ILE A 32 19.40 -11.45 16.89
C ILE A 32 18.13 -11.19 17.69
N THR A 33 17.33 -10.20 17.26
CA THR A 33 16.00 -9.90 17.80
C THR A 33 15.08 -11.05 17.44
N VAL A 34 14.97 -12.03 18.34
CA VAL A 34 13.95 -13.09 18.21
C VAL A 34 12.60 -12.47 18.53
N VAL A 35 11.83 -12.18 17.50
CA VAL A 35 10.48 -11.62 17.64
C VAL A 35 9.54 -12.74 18.11
N SER A 36 8.86 -12.51 19.24
CA SER A 36 7.82 -13.41 19.72
C SER A 36 6.60 -13.35 18.81
N HIS A 37 5.94 -14.49 18.59
CA HIS A 37 4.69 -14.54 17.81
C HIS A 37 3.59 -13.64 18.40
N ASP A 38 3.55 -13.47 19.73
CA ASP A 38 2.59 -12.59 20.42
C ASP A 38 2.90 -11.10 20.21
N ASP A 39 4.19 -10.75 20.14
CA ASP A 39 4.62 -9.38 19.85
C ASP A 39 4.32 -9.03 18.38
N ALA A 40 4.62 -9.94 17.45
CA ALA A 40 4.29 -9.81 16.04
C ALA A 40 2.78 -9.62 15.83
N TYR A 41 1.95 -10.44 16.49
CA TYR A 41 0.49 -10.30 16.51
C TYR A 41 0.06 -8.91 16.98
N THR A 42 0.58 -8.47 18.13
CA THR A 42 0.17 -7.19 18.74
C THR A 42 0.47 -6.01 17.83
N PHE A 43 1.65 -5.97 17.21
CA PHE A 43 2.02 -4.89 16.29
C PHE A 43 1.27 -4.97 14.95
N ALA A 44 1.01 -6.17 14.43
CA ALA A 44 0.17 -6.33 13.24
C ALA A 44 -1.28 -5.85 13.50
N LEU A 45 -1.84 -6.18 14.67
CA LEU A 45 -3.18 -5.78 15.07
C LEU A 45 -3.32 -4.26 15.21
N ARG A 46 -2.29 -3.58 15.75
CA ARG A 46 -2.26 -2.11 15.85
C ARG A 46 -2.44 -1.43 14.50
N ILE A 47 -1.72 -1.88 13.48
CA ILE A 47 -1.81 -1.30 12.13
C ILE A 47 -3.12 -1.67 11.46
N ALA A 48 -3.58 -2.92 11.60
CA ALA A 48 -4.86 -3.34 11.05
C ALA A 48 -6.03 -2.53 11.64
N TYR A 49 -5.99 -2.25 12.94
CA TYR A 49 -6.98 -1.40 13.62
C TYR A 49 -6.85 0.07 13.21
N LEU A 50 -5.62 0.59 13.07
CA LEU A 50 -5.39 1.94 12.57
C LEU A 50 -5.98 2.12 11.16
N ASN A 51 -5.76 1.17 10.25
CA ASN A 51 -6.34 1.21 8.91
C ASN A 51 -7.88 1.30 8.97
N HIS A 52 -8.54 0.53 9.85
CA HIS A 52 -9.99 0.60 10.06
C HIS A 52 -10.46 1.99 10.51
N ILE A 53 -9.74 2.61 11.46
CA ILE A 53 -10.08 3.96 11.94
C ILE A 53 -9.93 5.00 10.83
N LEU A 54 -8.95 4.81 9.95
CA LEU A 54 -8.63 5.74 8.85
C LEU A 54 -9.51 5.54 7.60
N GLN A 55 -10.38 4.52 7.56
CA GLN A 55 -11.31 4.36 6.46
C GLN A 55 -12.31 5.53 6.42
N PRO A 56 -12.66 6.04 5.21
CA PRO A 56 -13.60 7.14 5.07
C PRO A 56 -14.95 6.73 5.68
N ARG A 57 -15.43 7.53 6.63
CA ARG A 57 -16.67 7.26 7.39
C ARG A 57 -17.83 6.96 6.43
N GLN A 58 -18.27 5.69 6.40
CA GLN A 58 -19.39 5.27 5.56
C GLN A 58 -20.67 5.98 6.03
N LYS A 59 -21.27 6.79 5.15
CA LYS A 59 -22.58 7.40 5.38
C LYS A 59 -23.66 6.35 5.15
N ARG A 60 -24.17 5.72 6.21
CA ARG A 60 -25.33 4.82 6.12
C ARG A 60 -26.60 5.58 6.51
N LYS A 61 -27.59 5.61 5.61
CA LYS A 61 -28.93 6.14 5.90
C LYS A 61 -29.62 5.15 6.86
N GLN A 62 -29.70 5.49 8.15
CA GLN A 62 -30.41 4.69 9.15
C GLN A 62 -31.76 5.34 9.46
N TYR A 63 -32.85 4.58 9.29
CA TYR A 63 -34.20 5.01 9.61
C TYR A 63 -34.42 4.89 11.12
N VAL A 64 -34.55 6.01 11.82
CA VAL A 64 -34.85 6.04 13.27
C VAL A 64 -36.11 6.87 13.47
N ALA A 65 -37.09 6.33 14.22
CA ALA A 65 -38.28 7.07 14.61
C ALA A 65 -37.89 8.26 15.50
N ALA A 66 -38.24 9.47 15.07
CA ALA A 66 -37.73 10.71 15.65
C ALA A 66 -38.20 10.95 17.11
N PRO A 67 -37.28 11.20 18.07
CA PRO A 67 -37.59 12.04 19.22
C PRO A 67 -37.82 13.49 18.75
N LYS A 68 -38.69 14.21 19.48
CA LYS A 68 -39.22 15.55 19.15
C LYS A 68 -38.16 16.53 18.58
N PRO A 69 -38.50 17.32 17.56
CA PRO A 69 -37.54 18.17 16.88
C PRO A 69 -37.03 19.28 17.80
N ALA A 70 -35.73 19.22 18.14
CA ALA A 70 -34.98 20.41 18.50
C ALA A 70 -34.81 21.26 17.24
N GLN A 71 -35.13 22.55 17.32
CA GLN A 71 -34.97 23.51 16.23
C GLN A 71 -33.55 23.47 15.68
N ARG A 72 -33.38 22.98 14.45
CA ARG A 72 -32.12 23.09 13.72
C ARG A 72 -32.06 24.48 13.09
N SER A 73 -30.97 25.17 13.37
CA SER A 73 -30.61 26.49 12.84
C SER A 73 -30.62 26.51 11.32
N HIS A 74 -31.58 27.22 10.74
CA HIS A 74 -31.59 27.57 9.33
C HIS A 74 -30.54 28.65 9.09
N THR A 75 -29.55 28.41 8.21
CA THR A 75 -28.69 29.49 7.71
C THR A 75 -29.57 30.45 6.92
N SER A 76 -29.65 31.70 7.39
CA SER A 76 -30.54 32.70 6.77
C SER A 76 -29.96 33.16 5.44
N VAL A 77 -30.79 33.51 4.46
CA VAL A 77 -30.31 34.11 3.19
C VAL A 77 -29.53 35.40 3.43
N THR A 78 -29.84 36.11 4.52
CA THR A 78 -29.06 37.25 5.03
C THR A 78 -27.62 36.87 5.37
N GLU A 79 -27.39 35.65 5.88
CA GLU A 79 -26.09 35.10 6.23
C GLU A 79 -25.32 34.60 4.99
N LEU A 80 -26.01 34.00 4.01
CA LEU A 80 -25.41 33.60 2.73
C LEU A 80 -25.01 34.83 1.89
N VAL A 81 -25.89 35.83 1.81
CA VAL A 81 -25.58 37.12 1.19
C VAL A 81 -24.49 37.81 1.99
N GLY A 82 -24.52 37.80 3.33
CA GLY A 82 -23.48 38.36 4.19
C GLY A 82 -22.10 37.71 4.06
N GLN A 83 -22.03 36.38 3.89
CA GLN A 83 -20.78 35.63 3.67
C GLN A 83 -20.21 35.88 2.27
N PHE A 84 -21.07 35.99 1.26
CA PHE A 84 -20.69 36.43 -0.09
C PHE A 84 -20.24 37.90 -0.12
N VAL A 85 -20.86 38.68 0.77
CA VAL A 85 -20.64 40.07 1.20
C VAL A 85 -19.23 40.37 1.71
N SER A 86 -18.87 39.56 2.72
CA SER A 86 -17.77 39.83 3.63
C SER A 86 -16.48 39.07 3.28
N SER A 87 -16.53 38.16 2.30
CA SER A 87 -15.35 37.40 1.86
C SER A 87 -14.55 38.20 0.82
N GLY A 88 -13.55 38.94 1.30
CA GLY A 88 -12.43 39.46 0.50
C GLY A 88 -12.41 40.98 0.31
N SER A 89 -11.35 41.60 0.79
CA SER A 89 -11.03 43.04 0.78
C SER A 89 -10.83 43.69 -0.61
N ASN A 90 -11.39 43.13 -1.68
CA ASN A 90 -11.45 43.73 -3.01
C ASN A 90 -12.82 43.45 -3.65
N SER A 91 -13.85 44.24 -3.32
CA SER A 91 -15.16 44.14 -3.97
C SER A 91 -15.02 44.43 -5.47
N ILE A 92 -15.18 43.43 -6.32
CA ILE A 92 -15.11 43.55 -7.78
C ILE A 92 -16.14 44.60 -8.23
N LYS A 93 -15.66 45.71 -8.81
CA LYS A 93 -16.51 46.84 -9.23
C LYS A 93 -17.28 46.51 -10.51
N LEU A 94 -18.57 46.82 -10.53
CA LEU A 94 -19.44 46.74 -11.70
C LEU A 94 -18.99 47.72 -12.80
N PRO A 95 -19.27 47.42 -14.09
CA PRO A 95 -18.97 48.31 -15.21
C PRO A 95 -19.57 49.71 -15.06
N HIS A 96 -18.92 50.72 -15.62
CA HIS A 96 -19.47 52.08 -15.63
C HIS A 96 -20.75 52.11 -16.48
N GLY A 97 -21.84 52.66 -15.95
CA GLY A 97 -23.12 52.74 -16.66
C GLY A 97 -23.94 51.44 -16.68
N PHE A 98 -23.56 50.40 -15.92
CA PHE A 98 -24.29 49.13 -15.80
C PHE A 98 -25.75 49.29 -15.33
N GLN A 99 -26.03 50.36 -14.60
CA GLN A 99 -27.34 50.67 -14.04
C GLN A 99 -28.42 50.86 -15.12
N LYS A 100 -28.15 51.61 -16.20
CA LYS A 100 -29.16 51.93 -17.23
C LYS A 100 -29.63 50.67 -18.00
N PRO A 101 -28.74 49.76 -18.42
CA PRO A 101 -29.13 48.47 -19.00
C PRO A 101 -29.90 47.57 -18.03
N LEU A 102 -29.52 47.54 -16.75
CA LEU A 102 -30.22 46.76 -15.73
C LEU A 102 -31.64 47.30 -15.51
N GLU A 103 -31.82 48.62 -15.41
CA GLU A 103 -33.14 49.27 -15.31
C GLU A 103 -34.02 48.99 -16.52
N LYS A 104 -33.46 49.03 -17.74
CA LYS A 104 -34.19 48.68 -18.97
C LYS A 104 -34.67 47.22 -18.93
N ARG A 105 -33.83 46.31 -18.44
CA ARG A 105 -34.14 44.88 -18.30
C ARG A 105 -35.18 44.62 -17.20
N LEU A 106 -35.08 45.30 -16.05
CA LEU A 106 -36.12 45.27 -15.00
C LEU A 106 -37.48 45.75 -15.53
N LYS A 107 -37.49 46.83 -16.34
CA LYS A 107 -38.72 47.32 -17.00
C LYS A 107 -39.29 46.31 -18.02
N ASN A 108 -38.43 45.56 -18.71
CA ASN A 108 -38.86 44.50 -19.63
C ASN A 108 -39.51 43.32 -18.88
N VAL A 109 -38.98 42.94 -17.71
CA VAL A 109 -39.64 41.95 -16.82
C VAL A 109 -41.03 42.43 -16.41
N LEU A 110 -41.16 43.71 -16.01
CA LEU A 110 -42.43 44.31 -15.62
C LEU A 110 -43.49 44.31 -16.74
N THR A 111 -43.04 44.62 -17.96
CA THR A 111 -43.92 44.67 -19.14
C THR A 111 -44.13 43.30 -19.79
N GLY A 112 -43.52 42.23 -19.24
CA GLY A 112 -43.60 40.88 -19.78
C GLY A 112 -42.95 40.69 -21.15
N LYS A 113 -42.07 41.62 -21.56
CA LYS A 113 -41.36 41.62 -22.84
C LYS A 113 -39.92 41.12 -22.71
N GLU A 114 -39.63 40.39 -21.65
CA GLU A 114 -38.31 39.87 -21.35
C GLU A 114 -38.10 38.54 -22.11
N PRO A 115 -37.00 38.40 -22.87
CA PRO A 115 -36.82 37.26 -23.77
C PRO A 115 -36.42 35.95 -23.05
N MET A 116 -36.13 35.95 -21.74
CA MET A 116 -35.72 34.75 -21.02
C MET A 116 -36.91 33.95 -20.49
N GLN A 117 -36.76 32.63 -20.54
CA GLN A 117 -37.75 31.69 -20.00
C GLN A 117 -37.85 31.81 -18.48
N GLY A 118 -39.07 31.76 -17.94
CA GLY A 118 -39.33 31.81 -16.49
C GLY A 118 -39.63 33.21 -15.92
N PHE A 119 -39.46 34.29 -16.69
CA PHE A 119 -39.72 35.67 -16.21
C PHE A 119 -41.17 36.17 -16.39
N ASN A 120 -42.10 35.32 -16.83
CA ASN A 120 -43.49 35.71 -17.09
C ASN A 120 -44.45 35.52 -15.90
N ASP A 121 -43.95 35.04 -14.76
CA ASP A 121 -44.77 34.77 -13.57
C ASP A 121 -45.31 36.06 -12.92
N SER A 122 -46.58 36.01 -12.51
CA SER A 122 -47.29 37.10 -11.83
C SER A 122 -46.74 37.41 -10.43
N ALA A 123 -46.19 36.42 -9.71
CA ALA A 123 -45.56 36.63 -8.41
C ALA A 123 -44.20 37.33 -8.57
N LEU A 124 -43.40 36.85 -9.52
CA LEU A 124 -42.12 37.45 -9.89
C LEU A 124 -42.27 38.91 -10.31
N LYS A 125 -43.25 39.23 -11.18
CA LYS A 125 -43.52 40.61 -11.62
C LYS A 125 -43.85 41.56 -10.47
N ARG A 126 -44.49 41.09 -9.40
CA ARG A 126 -44.79 41.91 -8.21
C ARG A 126 -43.54 42.24 -7.41
N SER A 127 -42.66 41.27 -7.17
CA SER A 127 -41.37 41.53 -6.51
C SER A 127 -40.45 42.42 -7.35
N PHE A 128 -40.43 42.21 -8.66
CA PHE A 128 -39.69 43.07 -9.59
C PHE A 128 -40.28 44.48 -9.70
N ALA A 129 -41.59 44.67 -9.47
CA ALA A 129 -42.22 45.99 -9.50
C ALA A 129 -41.83 46.82 -8.27
N GLU A 130 -41.90 46.22 -7.08
CA GLU A 130 -41.46 46.85 -5.84
C GLU A 130 -39.96 47.18 -5.91
N ALA A 131 -39.15 46.24 -6.45
CA ALA A 131 -37.74 46.47 -6.67
C ALA A 131 -37.50 47.59 -7.71
N TYR A 132 -38.24 47.62 -8.82
CA TYR A 132 -38.07 48.68 -9.83
C TYR A 132 -38.30 50.07 -9.24
N THR A 133 -39.33 50.25 -8.40
CA THR A 133 -39.57 51.51 -7.69
C THR A 133 -38.37 51.89 -6.81
N ALA A 134 -37.83 50.95 -6.04
CA ALA A 134 -36.66 51.17 -5.19
C ALA A 134 -35.38 51.47 -5.99
N PHE A 135 -35.20 50.84 -7.16
CA PHE A 135 -34.04 51.07 -8.03
C PHE A 135 -34.11 52.41 -8.77
N THR A 136 -35.31 52.95 -9.02
CA THR A 136 -35.52 54.28 -9.65
C THR A 136 -35.43 55.45 -8.67
N GLU A 137 -35.21 55.18 -7.38
CA GLU A 137 -35.07 56.23 -6.37
C GLU A 137 -33.74 56.98 -6.54
N LYS A 138 -33.80 58.31 -6.73
CA LYS A 138 -32.63 59.16 -7.01
C LYS A 138 -31.51 59.06 -5.96
N GLY A 139 -31.84 58.74 -4.70
CA GLY A 139 -30.87 58.54 -3.64
C GLY A 139 -30.04 57.27 -3.82
N PHE A 140 -30.71 56.17 -4.15
CA PHE A 140 -30.07 54.88 -4.39
C PHE A 140 -29.22 54.91 -5.67
N GLN A 141 -29.75 55.47 -6.77
CA GLN A 141 -29.02 55.59 -8.04
C GLN A 141 -27.67 56.31 -7.87
N LYS A 142 -27.65 57.45 -7.15
CA LYS A 142 -26.43 58.21 -6.89
C LYS A 142 -25.41 57.46 -6.03
N SER A 143 -25.88 56.71 -5.03
CA SER A 143 -25.00 55.93 -4.15
C SER A 143 -24.35 54.78 -4.90
N VAL A 144 -25.12 54.05 -5.71
CA VAL A 144 -24.61 52.85 -6.36
C VAL A 144 -23.81 53.15 -7.63
N GLU A 145 -24.08 54.27 -8.31
CA GLU A 145 -23.21 54.78 -9.37
C GLU A 145 -21.83 55.18 -8.85
N LYS A 146 -21.76 55.72 -7.62
CA LYS A 146 -20.50 56.09 -6.95
C LYS A 146 -19.72 54.86 -6.44
N ASP A 147 -20.39 53.93 -5.78
CA ASP A 147 -19.74 52.79 -5.13
C ASP A 147 -19.42 51.65 -6.11
N ARG A 148 -20.20 51.53 -7.19
CA ARG A 148 -20.08 50.48 -8.23
C ARG A 148 -20.02 49.06 -7.66
N LYS A 149 -20.59 48.82 -6.48
CA LYS A 149 -20.65 47.50 -5.85
C LYS A 149 -21.93 46.76 -6.26
N LEU A 150 -21.86 45.44 -6.33
CA LEU A 150 -23.03 44.58 -6.55
C LEU A 150 -23.91 44.44 -5.30
N GLU A 151 -23.28 44.54 -4.13
CA GLU A 151 -23.87 44.36 -2.79
C GLU A 151 -25.13 45.20 -2.54
N PRO A 152 -25.18 46.52 -2.85
CA PRO A 152 -26.39 47.30 -2.64
C PRO A 152 -27.55 46.86 -3.54
N TYR A 153 -27.27 46.38 -4.76
CA TYR A 153 -28.29 45.90 -5.68
C TYR A 153 -28.94 44.59 -5.18
N VAL A 154 -28.14 43.66 -4.67
CA VAL A 154 -28.63 42.39 -4.11
C VAL A 154 -29.45 42.64 -2.83
N LEU A 155 -28.94 43.45 -1.91
CA LEU A 155 -29.65 43.73 -0.66
C LEU A 155 -30.98 44.48 -0.89
N MET A 156 -30.99 45.46 -1.79
CA MET A 156 -32.23 46.18 -2.13
C MET A 156 -33.26 45.28 -2.81
N PHE A 157 -32.83 44.41 -3.73
CA PHE A 157 -33.73 43.47 -4.35
C PHE A 157 -34.31 42.48 -3.33
N TYR A 158 -33.48 41.94 -2.44
CA TYR A 158 -33.92 41.00 -1.40
C TYR A 158 -34.98 41.62 -0.49
N SER A 159 -34.71 42.83 0.01
CA SER A 159 -35.62 43.59 0.86
C SER A 159 -36.95 43.87 0.15
N SER A 160 -36.90 44.22 -1.13
CA SER A 160 -38.10 44.52 -1.93
C SER A 160 -38.91 43.25 -2.24
N ALA A 161 -38.25 42.15 -2.59
CA ALA A 161 -38.89 40.86 -2.85
C ALA A 161 -39.55 40.29 -1.59
N THR A 162 -38.85 40.36 -0.45
CA THR A 162 -39.35 39.99 0.89
C THR A 162 -40.59 40.80 1.24
N LYS A 163 -40.56 42.13 1.09
CA LYS A 163 -41.71 43.01 1.36
C LYS A 163 -42.91 42.70 0.46
N ALA A 164 -42.68 42.48 -0.83
CA ALA A 164 -43.74 42.18 -1.79
C ALA A 164 -44.41 40.82 -1.50
N ASN A 165 -43.62 39.79 -1.20
CA ASN A 165 -44.13 38.45 -0.91
C ASN A 165 -44.79 38.38 0.48
N GLN A 166 -44.25 39.10 1.47
CA GLN A 166 -44.85 39.20 2.81
C GLN A 166 -46.21 39.90 2.78
N LYS A 167 -46.35 41.03 2.05
CA LYS A 167 -47.64 41.72 1.85
C LYS A 167 -48.67 40.80 1.19
N TYR A 168 -48.24 39.97 0.23
CA TYR A 168 -49.13 39.02 -0.43
C TYR A 168 -49.54 37.84 0.45
N ALA A 169 -48.61 37.31 1.25
CA ALA A 169 -48.89 36.25 2.22
C ALA A 169 -49.91 36.70 3.28
N GLN A 170 -49.77 37.94 3.77
CA GLN A 170 -50.72 38.56 4.70
C GLN A 170 -52.12 38.74 4.08
N LEU A 171 -52.20 39.06 2.79
CA LEU A 171 -53.47 39.23 2.08
C LEU A 171 -54.20 37.90 1.83
N THR A 172 -53.46 36.78 1.79
CA THR A 172 -53.97 35.45 1.43
C THR A 172 -54.17 34.55 2.65
N SER A 173 -53.97 35.07 3.88
CA SER A 173 -54.11 34.34 5.15
C SER A 173 -53.32 33.02 5.23
N ALA A 174 -52.18 32.94 4.54
CA ALA A 174 -51.27 31.80 4.62
C ALA A 174 -50.43 31.90 5.91
N THR A 175 -50.54 30.91 6.79
CA THR A 175 -49.86 30.89 8.11
C THR A 175 -48.42 30.38 8.04
N ASP A 176 -47.93 30.06 6.84
CA ASP A 176 -46.65 29.38 6.63
C ASP A 176 -45.56 30.31 6.07
N ASP A 177 -44.31 30.04 6.44
CA ASP A 177 -43.11 30.79 6.04
C ASP A 177 -42.72 30.63 4.55
N SER A 178 -43.59 30.03 3.73
CA SER A 178 -43.41 29.76 2.29
C SER A 178 -43.13 31.01 1.44
N TRP A 179 -43.52 32.19 1.92
CA TRP A 179 -43.21 33.47 1.28
C TRP A 179 -41.70 33.78 1.28
N LYS A 180 -40.91 33.21 2.19
CA LYS A 180 -39.44 33.34 2.21
C LYS A 180 -38.81 32.56 1.06
N GLU A 181 -39.29 31.36 0.77
CA GLU A 181 -38.81 30.53 -0.34
C GLU A 181 -39.11 31.16 -1.69
N THR A 182 -40.31 31.71 -1.85
CA THR A 182 -40.65 32.48 -3.06
C THR A 182 -39.78 33.74 -3.21
N ALA A 183 -39.37 34.39 -2.11
CA ALA A 183 -38.43 35.51 -2.15
C ALA A 183 -37.01 35.07 -2.55
N ASP A 184 -36.56 33.90 -2.09
CA ASP A 184 -35.27 33.31 -2.45
C ASP A 184 -35.21 32.93 -3.93
N ARG A 185 -36.30 32.34 -4.45
CA ARG A 185 -36.46 32.05 -5.88
C ARG A 185 -36.45 33.32 -6.73
N HIS A 186 -37.16 34.37 -6.30
CA HIS A 186 -37.13 35.66 -6.98
C HIS A 186 -35.73 36.28 -6.96
N MET A 187 -34.96 36.09 -5.88
CA MET A 187 -33.57 36.52 -5.78
C MET A 187 -32.66 35.78 -6.77
N ALA A 188 -32.79 34.46 -6.88
CA ALA A 188 -32.04 33.68 -7.87
C ALA A 188 -32.31 34.18 -9.30
N MET A 189 -33.57 34.48 -9.62
CA MET A 189 -33.96 35.06 -10.92
C MET A 189 -33.38 36.45 -11.15
N PHE A 190 -33.26 37.28 -10.12
CA PHE A 190 -32.58 38.58 -10.21
C PHE A 190 -31.08 38.43 -10.46
N ILE A 191 -30.41 37.50 -9.78
CA ILE A 191 -28.97 37.23 -9.97
C ILE A 191 -28.69 36.69 -11.37
N ARG A 192 -29.56 35.81 -11.88
CA ARG A 192 -29.53 35.35 -13.27
C ARG A 192 -29.68 36.51 -14.26
N LEU A 193 -30.60 37.45 -14.00
CA LEU A 193 -30.78 38.64 -14.82
C LEU A 193 -29.51 39.51 -14.82
N VAL A 194 -28.90 39.73 -13.65
CA VAL A 194 -27.64 40.49 -13.50
C VAL A 194 -26.51 39.84 -14.29
N ALA A 195 -26.30 38.53 -14.14
CA ALA A 195 -25.27 37.78 -14.86
C ALA A 195 -25.45 37.89 -16.38
N GLN A 196 -26.68 37.79 -16.88
CA GLN A 196 -26.94 37.93 -18.31
C GLN A 196 -26.75 39.37 -18.80
N THR A 197 -27.14 40.38 -18.02
CA THR A 197 -26.88 41.78 -18.41
C THR A 197 -25.39 42.12 -18.49
N LEU A 198 -24.55 41.45 -17.69
CA LEU A 198 -23.09 41.53 -17.79
C LEU A 198 -22.57 40.82 -19.05
N ARG A 199 -23.13 39.65 -19.38
CA ARG A 199 -22.80 38.88 -20.59
C ARG A 199 -23.12 39.65 -21.88
N ASP A 200 -24.30 40.26 -21.95
CA ASP A 200 -24.75 41.04 -23.12
C ASP A 200 -23.90 42.30 -23.38
N GLN A 201 -23.26 42.83 -22.33
CA GLN A 201 -22.32 43.96 -22.43
C GLN A 201 -20.89 43.54 -22.79
N GLY A 202 -20.65 42.23 -23.02
CA GLY A 202 -19.34 41.70 -23.40
C GLY A 202 -18.37 41.50 -22.24
N HIS A 203 -18.80 41.71 -20.98
CA HIS A 203 -17.94 41.61 -19.80
C HIS A 203 -17.77 40.19 -19.24
N ASP A 204 -18.26 39.17 -19.95
CA ASP A 204 -18.13 37.75 -19.61
C ASP A 204 -16.65 37.32 -19.61
N ARG A 205 -15.85 37.86 -20.55
CA ARG A 205 -14.42 37.53 -20.71
C ARG A 205 -13.50 38.31 -19.78
N ASP A 206 -13.89 39.54 -19.40
CA ASP A 206 -13.05 40.43 -18.60
C ASP A 206 -13.13 40.15 -17.10
N ARG A 207 -14.18 39.45 -16.64
CA ARG A 207 -14.45 39.21 -15.21
C ARG A 207 -15.04 37.81 -14.93
N PRO A 208 -14.30 36.73 -15.24
CA PRO A 208 -14.77 35.36 -15.02
C PRO A 208 -15.05 35.05 -13.53
N GLU A 209 -14.30 35.66 -12.61
CA GLU A 209 -14.50 35.50 -11.16
C GLU A 209 -15.87 36.01 -10.69
N LEU A 210 -16.33 37.15 -11.23
CA LEU A 210 -17.64 37.71 -10.88
C LEU A 210 -18.78 36.80 -11.40
N MET A 211 -18.61 36.24 -12.60
CA MET A 211 -19.59 35.34 -13.22
C MET A 211 -19.66 33.99 -12.48
N SER A 212 -18.53 33.40 -12.09
CA SER A 212 -18.48 32.18 -11.28
C SER A 212 -19.15 32.39 -9.91
N ARG A 213 -18.88 33.52 -9.26
CA ARG A 213 -19.50 33.89 -7.99
C ARG A 213 -21.01 34.07 -8.11
N LEU A 214 -21.50 34.78 -9.13
CA LEU A 214 -22.94 34.95 -9.40
C LEU A 214 -23.63 33.61 -9.65
N HIS A 215 -23.00 32.71 -10.43
CA HIS A 215 -23.56 31.40 -10.73
C HIS A 215 -23.58 30.47 -9.50
N THR A 216 -22.56 30.55 -8.65
CA THR A 216 -22.53 29.83 -7.36
C THR A 216 -23.66 30.30 -6.44
N LEU A 217 -23.92 31.61 -6.40
CA LEU A 217 -25.00 32.18 -5.59
C LEU A 217 -26.38 31.77 -6.15
N GLU A 218 -26.56 31.82 -7.46
CA GLU A 218 -27.76 31.32 -8.16
C GLU A 218 -28.03 29.85 -7.81
N ASN A 219 -27.03 28.98 -7.98
CA ASN A 219 -27.16 27.55 -7.71
C ASN A 219 -27.46 27.26 -6.22
N LYS A 220 -26.85 28.01 -5.29
CA LYS A 220 -27.10 27.87 -3.85
C LYS A 220 -28.50 28.32 -3.43
N LEU A 221 -29.07 29.33 -4.11
CA LEU A 221 -30.46 29.76 -3.86
C LEU A 221 -31.47 28.80 -4.49
N LEU A 222 -31.17 28.18 -5.63
CA LEU A 222 -32.05 27.22 -6.29
C LEU A 222 -32.00 25.82 -5.66
N THR A 223 -30.86 25.38 -5.11
CA THR A 223 -30.79 24.09 -4.38
C THR A 223 -31.61 24.09 -3.10
N ARG A 224 -31.91 25.27 -2.52
CA ARG A 224 -32.87 25.41 -1.41
C ARG A 224 -34.30 25.03 -1.84
N ASP A 225 -34.69 25.27 -3.10
CA ASP A 225 -35.99 24.88 -3.70
C ASP A 225 -36.05 23.37 -4.01
N GLN A 226 -34.94 22.78 -4.46
CA GLN A 226 -34.86 21.34 -4.74
C GLN A 226 -34.82 20.47 -3.48
N ASN A 227 -34.22 20.95 -2.38
CA ASN A 227 -34.15 20.20 -1.13
C ASN A 227 -35.48 20.14 -0.35
N LEU A 228 -36.50 20.94 -0.72
CA LEU A 228 -37.84 20.86 -0.13
C LEU A 228 -38.92 20.32 -1.09
N SER A 229 -38.74 20.44 -2.41
CA SER A 229 -39.70 19.84 -3.36
C SER A 229 -39.65 18.31 -3.42
N LEU A 230 -38.58 17.69 -2.90
CA LEU A 230 -38.53 16.24 -2.64
C LEU A 230 -39.33 15.83 -1.38
N ASP A 231 -39.63 16.76 -0.47
CA ASP A 231 -40.33 16.51 0.80
C ASP A 231 -41.86 16.72 0.71
N ALA A 232 -42.39 17.32 -0.38
CA ALA A 232 -43.82 17.58 -0.52
C ALA A 232 -44.64 16.46 -1.19
N ALA A 233 -43.99 15.40 -1.70
CA ALA A 233 -44.68 14.36 -2.50
C ALA A 233 -44.70 12.96 -1.87
N GLN A 234 -44.05 12.72 -0.73
CA GLN A 234 -44.12 11.41 -0.07
C GLN A 234 -44.25 11.57 1.45
N GLY A 235 -45.49 11.42 1.92
CA GLY A 235 -45.71 11.05 3.31
C GLY A 235 -45.18 9.63 3.53
N GLU A 236 -43.95 9.51 4.01
CA GLU A 236 -43.44 8.44 4.88
C GLU A 236 -41.95 8.70 5.19
N GLY A 237 -41.72 9.32 6.36
CA GLY A 237 -40.50 9.39 7.18
C GLY A 237 -39.19 9.95 6.59
N ASN A 238 -38.74 11.07 7.20
CA ASN A 238 -37.43 11.67 6.96
C ASN A 238 -36.28 10.72 7.32
N THR A 239 -35.50 10.30 6.32
CA THR A 239 -34.15 9.76 6.51
C THR A 239 -33.20 10.87 6.94
N ILE A 240 -32.62 10.76 8.15
CA ILE A 240 -31.52 11.63 8.60
C ILE A 240 -30.20 10.92 8.28
N GLU A 241 -29.33 11.53 7.46
CA GLU A 241 -27.94 11.08 7.27
C GLU A 241 -27.13 11.40 8.55
N ILE A 242 -27.06 10.44 9.46
CA ILE A 242 -26.18 10.49 10.63
C ILE A 242 -24.84 9.87 10.21
N VAL A 243 -23.74 10.60 10.43
CA VAL A 243 -22.39 10.03 10.34
C VAL A 243 -22.29 8.97 11.44
N VAL A 244 -22.45 7.70 11.07
CA VAL A 244 -22.35 6.57 11.99
C VAL A 244 -20.90 6.53 12.50
N PRO A 245 -20.66 6.51 13.82
CA PRO A 245 -19.32 6.21 14.35
C PRO A 245 -18.80 4.91 13.73
N PRO A 246 -17.48 4.75 13.50
CA PRO A 246 -16.94 3.51 12.97
C PRO A 246 -17.45 2.35 13.82
N SER A 247 -17.99 1.32 13.17
CA SER A 247 -18.41 0.10 13.85
C SER A 247 -17.24 -0.40 14.68
N THR A 248 -17.47 -0.60 15.97
CA THR A 248 -16.46 -1.16 16.88
C THR A 248 -16.50 -2.70 16.84
N ASP A 249 -17.36 -3.31 16.01
CA ASP A 249 -17.40 -4.76 15.82
C ASP A 249 -16.27 -5.20 14.88
N VAL A 250 -15.42 -6.12 15.34
CA VAL A 250 -14.33 -6.76 14.57
C VAL A 250 -14.83 -7.36 13.25
N LYS A 251 -16.11 -7.75 13.14
CA LYS A 251 -16.67 -8.28 11.89
C LYS A 251 -16.65 -7.29 10.72
N ASP A 252 -16.68 -6.00 11.00
CA ASP A 252 -16.63 -4.95 9.99
C ASP A 252 -15.20 -4.50 9.68
N MET A 253 -14.19 -5.16 10.26
CA MET A 253 -12.76 -4.81 10.16
C MET A 253 -11.99 -5.83 9.32
N PRO A 254 -11.89 -5.67 7.97
CA PRO A 254 -11.37 -6.70 7.09
C PRO A 254 -9.90 -7.07 7.36
N LEU A 255 -9.01 -6.09 7.58
CA LEU A 255 -7.60 -6.36 7.89
C LEU A 255 -7.41 -7.00 9.27
N VAL A 256 -8.24 -6.62 10.26
CA VAL A 256 -8.21 -7.22 11.60
C VAL A 256 -8.62 -8.69 11.52
N LEU A 257 -9.64 -9.03 10.72
CA LEU A 257 -10.03 -10.42 10.46
C LEU A 257 -8.92 -11.20 9.74
N THR A 258 -8.14 -10.55 8.87
CA THR A 258 -6.96 -11.18 8.25
C THR A 258 -5.89 -11.48 9.28
N VAL A 259 -5.54 -10.52 10.15
CA VAL A 259 -4.59 -10.74 11.27
C VAL A 259 -5.09 -11.87 12.19
N ALA A 260 -6.36 -11.86 12.57
CA ALA A 260 -6.94 -12.91 13.43
C ALA A 260 -6.74 -14.31 12.83
N ARG A 261 -6.95 -14.45 11.51
CA ARG A 261 -6.79 -15.73 10.80
C ARG A 261 -5.33 -16.17 10.68
N ILE A 262 -4.42 -15.26 10.32
CA ILE A 262 -2.98 -15.56 10.19
C ILE A 262 -2.40 -16.03 11.52
N PHE A 263 -2.77 -15.39 12.63
CA PHE A 263 -2.28 -15.70 13.97
C PHE A 263 -3.14 -16.75 14.72
N GLY A 264 -4.16 -17.31 14.08
CA GLY A 264 -5.02 -18.34 14.67
C GLY A 264 -5.79 -17.91 15.93
N ARG A 265 -6.16 -16.63 16.05
CA ARG A 265 -6.90 -16.06 17.19
C ARG A 265 -8.39 -16.01 16.92
N SER A 266 -9.20 -16.16 17.97
CA SER A 266 -10.65 -16.02 17.86
C SER A 266 -11.06 -14.55 17.76
N ASN A 267 -12.13 -14.24 17.01
CA ASN A 267 -12.63 -12.87 16.89
C ASN A 267 -12.99 -12.24 18.25
N SER A 268 -13.39 -13.05 19.24
CA SER A 268 -13.66 -12.58 20.61
C SER A 268 -12.41 -12.14 21.37
N GLU A 269 -11.30 -12.86 21.19
CA GLU A 269 -10.01 -12.47 21.81
C GLU A 269 -9.51 -11.17 21.20
N VAL A 270 -9.54 -11.07 19.86
CA VAL A 270 -9.11 -9.88 19.13
C VAL A 270 -9.95 -8.65 19.50
N GLN A 271 -11.27 -8.82 19.67
CA GLN A 271 -12.16 -7.76 20.14
C GLN A 271 -11.77 -7.27 21.54
N SER A 272 -11.50 -8.20 22.47
CA SER A 272 -11.07 -7.86 23.83
C SER A 272 -9.72 -7.13 23.83
N ASP A 273 -8.78 -7.52 22.97
CA ASP A 273 -7.46 -6.90 22.86
C ASP A 273 -7.56 -5.46 22.31
N ILE A 274 -8.44 -5.24 21.31
CA ILE A 274 -8.74 -3.91 20.77
C ILE A 274 -9.40 -3.03 21.82
N GLU A 275 -10.42 -3.54 22.51
CA GLU A 275 -11.12 -2.78 23.56
C GLU A 275 -10.19 -2.38 24.70
N ALA A 276 -9.30 -3.28 25.11
CA ALA A 276 -8.30 -3.01 26.12
C ALA A 276 -7.28 -1.94 25.70
N SER A 277 -6.99 -1.81 24.39
CA SER A 277 -5.92 -0.93 23.89
C SER A 277 -6.41 0.31 23.16
N ARG A 278 -7.74 0.47 22.99
CA ARG A 278 -8.38 1.56 22.22
C ARG A 278 -8.00 2.96 22.69
N TYR A 279 -7.70 3.15 23.98
CA TYR A 279 -7.27 4.45 24.52
C TYR A 279 -5.84 4.83 24.12
N ILE A 280 -5.03 3.85 23.71
CA ILE A 280 -3.65 4.05 23.23
C ILE A 280 -3.62 4.08 21.71
N TRP A 281 -4.39 3.22 21.03
CA TRP A 281 -4.38 3.12 19.57
C TRP A 281 -5.30 4.17 18.93
N THR A 282 -4.90 5.44 19.06
CA THR A 282 -5.64 6.60 18.55
C THR A 282 -4.96 7.20 17.34
N GLU A 283 -5.72 7.94 16.53
CA GLU A 283 -5.17 8.71 15.40
C GLU A 283 -4.15 9.76 15.86
N GLU A 284 -4.34 10.32 17.06
CA GLU A 284 -3.40 11.26 17.70
C GLU A 284 -2.02 10.65 17.93
N ASN A 285 -1.98 9.42 18.47
CA ASN A 285 -0.72 8.72 18.70
C ASN A 285 -0.07 8.28 17.39
N ALA A 286 -0.85 7.97 16.35
CA ALA A 286 -0.32 7.73 15.02
C ALA A 286 0.35 8.99 14.43
N ILE A 287 -0.28 10.17 14.54
CA ILE A 287 0.33 11.44 14.11
C ILE A 287 1.60 11.71 14.92
N LYS A 288 1.58 11.47 16.24
CA LYS A 288 2.75 11.66 17.11
C LYS A 288 3.91 10.77 16.67
N ASP A 289 3.67 9.50 16.37
CA ASP A 289 4.70 8.58 15.88
C ASP A 289 5.28 9.05 14.54
N MET A 290 4.45 9.47 13.59
CA MET A 290 4.93 9.98 12.29
C MET A 290 5.77 11.25 12.44
N LYS A 291 5.36 12.19 13.31
CA LYS A 291 6.14 13.40 13.61
C LYS A 291 7.46 13.09 14.29
N ASN A 292 7.44 12.18 15.27
CA ASN A 292 8.66 11.73 15.95
C ASN A 292 9.62 11.05 14.96
N TYR A 293 9.09 10.24 14.05
CA TYR A 293 9.89 9.62 12.99
C TYR A 293 10.52 10.68 12.08
N GLN A 294 9.73 11.66 11.61
CA GLN A 294 10.24 12.77 10.79
C GLN A 294 11.33 13.59 11.49
N GLN A 295 11.15 13.88 12.78
CA GLN A 295 12.16 14.59 13.58
C GLN A 295 13.44 13.76 13.74
N ARG A 296 13.32 12.46 14.02
CA ARG A 296 14.47 11.55 14.16
C ARG A 296 15.21 11.35 12.84
N LEU A 297 14.49 11.30 11.72
CA LEU A 297 15.05 11.28 10.38
C LEU A 297 15.86 12.56 10.10
N ALA A 298 15.33 13.72 10.49
CA ALA A 298 16.03 14.99 10.29
C ALA A 298 17.29 15.14 11.16
N SER A 299 17.24 14.65 12.40
CA SER A 299 18.34 14.74 13.38
C SER A 299 19.34 13.58 13.33
N GLY A 300 19.07 12.53 12.55
CA GLY A 300 19.89 11.31 12.51
C GLY A 300 19.86 10.49 13.81
N ALA A 301 18.78 10.60 14.58
CA ALA A 301 18.60 9.87 15.83
C ALA A 301 18.20 8.39 15.58
N PRO A 302 18.46 7.46 16.53
CA PRO A 302 18.03 6.07 16.40
C PRO A 302 16.50 5.95 16.31
N GLY A 303 16.01 4.92 15.60
CA GLY A 303 14.58 4.68 15.35
C GLY A 303 14.06 5.18 14.00
N ALA A 304 14.94 5.78 13.18
CA ALA A 304 14.76 5.98 11.74
C ALA A 304 16.05 5.52 11.04
N LEU A 305 16.02 5.33 9.71
CA LEU A 305 17.26 5.04 8.97
C LEU A 305 18.16 6.28 8.99
N ARG A 306 19.47 6.04 9.13
CA ARG A 306 20.50 7.08 9.24
C ARG A 306 21.53 6.93 8.13
N SER A 307 22.30 7.99 7.91
CA SER A 307 23.44 8.00 6.97
C SER A 307 24.37 6.79 7.18
N GLN A 308 24.70 6.45 8.43
CA GLN A 308 25.53 5.29 8.79
C GLN A 308 24.96 3.91 8.41
N ASP A 309 23.67 3.81 8.08
CA ASP A 309 23.05 2.56 7.68
C ASP A 309 23.21 2.31 6.17
N PHE A 310 23.69 3.31 5.41
CA PHE A 310 23.99 3.24 3.98
C PHE A 310 25.51 3.28 3.75
N ASP A 311 25.96 2.63 2.67
CA ASP A 311 27.37 2.69 2.26
C ASP A 311 27.69 4.01 1.53
N VAL A 312 26.73 4.51 0.75
CA VAL A 312 26.83 5.75 -0.02
C VAL A 312 25.97 6.85 0.61
N GLU A 313 26.57 7.97 0.96
CA GLU A 313 25.85 9.12 1.55
C GLU A 313 24.76 9.67 0.61
N GLU A 314 25.00 9.65 -0.70
CA GLU A 314 24.03 10.06 -1.71
C GLU A 314 22.74 9.22 -1.64
N ALA A 315 22.85 7.92 -1.36
CA ALA A 315 21.70 7.03 -1.19
C ALA A 315 20.84 7.43 0.01
N PHE A 316 21.47 7.78 1.13
CA PHE A 316 20.76 8.28 2.30
C PHE A 316 20.05 9.61 2.01
N GLN A 317 20.71 10.55 1.33
CA GLN A 317 20.12 11.85 1.00
C GLN A 317 18.95 11.72 0.03
N GLU A 318 19.05 10.83 -0.96
CA GLU A 318 17.95 10.51 -1.87
C GLU A 318 16.76 9.91 -1.13
N TRP A 319 17.00 8.89 -0.29
CA TRP A 319 15.96 8.28 0.52
C TRP A 319 15.29 9.31 1.45
N ARG A 320 16.08 10.10 2.20
CA ARG A 320 15.57 11.15 3.09
C ARG A 320 14.70 12.17 2.34
N ARG A 321 15.12 12.58 1.13
CA ARG A 321 14.37 13.54 0.30
C ARG A 321 13.06 12.95 -0.21
N ALA A 322 13.07 11.68 -0.64
CA ALA A 322 11.89 10.98 -1.11
C ALA A 322 10.88 10.69 0.03
N GLU A 323 11.37 10.50 1.25
CA GLU A 323 10.57 10.11 2.40
C GLU A 323 9.71 11.24 2.98
N ALA A 324 10.24 12.47 3.01
CA ALA A 324 9.56 13.65 3.56
C ALA A 324 8.14 13.93 2.99
N PRO A 325 7.91 13.89 1.66
CA PRO A 325 6.56 14.10 1.11
C PRO A 325 5.59 12.98 1.49
N HIS A 326 6.04 11.72 1.55
CA HIS A 326 5.19 10.60 1.94
C HIS A 326 4.74 10.68 3.40
N LEU A 327 5.64 11.05 4.31
CA LEU A 327 5.29 11.29 5.72
C LEU A 327 4.26 12.41 5.86
N SER A 328 4.43 13.50 5.10
CA SER A 328 3.51 14.63 5.10
C SER A 328 2.12 14.24 4.58
N GLN A 329 2.06 13.40 3.54
CA GLN A 329 0.81 12.90 2.98
C GLN A 329 0.09 11.95 3.95
N ILE A 330 0.81 11.06 4.66
CA ILE A 330 0.21 10.21 5.70
C ILE A 330 -0.41 11.06 6.82
N ILE A 331 0.30 12.09 7.28
CA ILE A 331 -0.22 13.00 8.31
C ILE A 331 -1.48 13.72 7.80
N LEU A 332 -1.48 14.18 6.54
CA LEU A 332 -2.64 14.83 5.93
C LEU A 332 -3.82 13.86 5.82
N ASP A 333 -3.61 12.64 5.37
CA ASP A 333 -4.66 11.62 5.26
C ASP A 333 -5.30 11.37 6.63
N ILE A 334 -4.50 11.23 7.69
CA ILE A 334 -5.02 11.07 9.06
C ILE A 334 -5.84 12.31 9.51
N LEU A 335 -5.36 13.52 9.22
CA LEU A 335 -6.06 14.77 9.58
C LEU A 335 -7.36 14.98 8.78
N THR A 336 -7.44 14.50 7.54
CA THR A 336 -8.67 14.59 6.73
C THR A 336 -9.80 13.71 7.28
N VAL A 337 -9.45 12.57 7.89
CA VAL A 337 -10.42 11.64 8.48
C VAL A 337 -11.00 12.21 9.78
N ASN A 338 -10.18 12.93 10.58
CA ASN A 338 -10.61 13.55 11.82
C ASN A 338 -10.15 15.02 11.92
N PRO A 339 -10.90 15.97 11.33
CA PRO A 339 -10.53 17.38 11.29
C PRO A 339 -10.57 18.07 12.67
N GLU A 340 -11.13 17.44 13.70
CA GLU A 340 -11.08 17.97 15.08
C GLU A 340 -9.67 17.89 15.66
N LEU A 341 -8.84 16.92 15.23
CA LEU A 341 -7.45 16.79 15.66
C LEU A 341 -6.57 17.99 15.22
N ALA A 342 -6.91 18.59 14.07
CA ALA A 342 -6.25 19.80 13.59
C ALA A 342 -6.56 21.01 14.48
N LYS A 343 -7.75 21.07 15.09
CA LYS A 343 -8.16 22.17 15.98
C LYS A 343 -7.58 22.02 17.38
N THR A 344 -7.53 20.79 17.92
CA THR A 344 -7.04 20.55 19.29
C THR A 344 -5.54 20.84 19.45
N SER A 345 -4.74 20.74 18.38
CA SER A 345 -3.31 21.12 18.39
C SER A 345 -3.06 22.61 18.68
N THR A 346 -4.07 23.49 18.57
CA THR A 346 -3.94 24.92 18.92
C THR A 346 -4.39 25.29 20.33
N ALA A 347 -5.03 24.37 21.07
CA ALA A 347 -5.72 24.70 22.32
C ALA A 347 -4.96 24.31 23.60
N THR A 348 -3.84 23.57 23.52
CA THR A 348 -3.15 23.01 24.69
C THR A 348 -1.82 23.68 25.05
N MET A 349 -1.51 24.88 24.53
CA MET A 349 -0.42 25.70 25.10
C MET A 349 -0.97 26.68 26.12
N ASP A 350 -0.86 26.28 27.39
CA ASP A 350 -1.25 27.07 28.56
C ASP A 350 -0.55 28.44 28.62
N LYS A 351 -1.38 29.48 28.67
CA LYS A 351 -1.27 30.70 29.52
C LYS A 351 0.13 31.35 29.64
N PRO A 352 0.44 32.41 28.86
CA PRO A 352 1.68 33.15 29.05
C PRO A 352 1.59 34.05 30.30
N LEU A 353 2.53 33.84 31.22
CA LEU A 353 2.87 34.80 32.27
C LEU A 353 3.60 36.03 31.64
N PRO A 354 3.49 37.23 32.24
CA PRO A 354 4.00 38.45 31.62
C PRO A 354 5.49 38.66 31.91
N GLY A 355 6.33 38.78 30.87
CA GLY A 355 7.75 39.16 31.06
C GLY A 355 8.64 39.24 29.81
N ARG A 356 8.62 40.41 29.14
CA ARG A 356 9.65 41.02 28.25
C ARG A 356 9.98 40.41 26.86
N PRO A 357 10.33 41.27 25.87
CA PRO A 357 10.21 40.94 24.46
C PRO A 357 11.54 40.49 23.84
N MET A 358 11.54 39.35 23.16
CA MET A 358 12.47 39.04 22.07
C MET A 358 11.67 38.37 20.95
N SER A 359 11.90 38.84 19.73
CA SER A 359 11.13 38.56 18.53
C SER A 359 11.19 37.10 18.09
N VAL A 360 10.05 36.40 18.11
CA VAL A 360 9.85 35.13 17.41
C VAL A 360 8.43 35.14 16.80
N PHE A 361 8.31 35.60 15.56
CA PHE A 361 7.12 35.41 14.74
C PHE A 361 7.54 34.55 13.53
N GLY A 362 7.05 33.31 13.46
CA GLY A 362 7.31 32.40 12.34
C GLY A 362 6.56 31.07 12.38
N THR A 363 6.19 30.57 13.56
CA THR A 363 5.67 29.20 13.73
C THR A 363 4.15 29.04 13.61
N GLU A 364 3.35 30.09 13.91
CA GLU A 364 1.88 30.01 13.88
C GLU A 364 1.26 30.23 12.48
N GLN A 365 2.00 30.83 11.54
CA GLN A 365 1.42 31.21 10.24
C GLN A 365 1.15 30.00 9.33
N SER A 366 2.08 29.03 9.27
CA SER A 366 1.99 27.88 8.35
C SER A 366 0.82 26.92 8.66
N TYR A 367 0.49 26.73 9.95
CA TYR A 367 -0.65 25.90 10.36
C TYR A 367 -1.99 26.62 10.16
N SER A 368 -2.01 27.94 10.29
CA SER A 368 -3.19 28.74 9.97
C SER A 368 -3.51 28.68 8.47
N GLU A 369 -2.48 28.57 7.62
CA GLU A 369 -2.64 28.50 6.16
C GLU A 369 -3.13 27.13 5.70
N ILE A 370 -2.64 26.03 6.27
CA ILE A 370 -3.14 24.67 6.01
C ILE A 370 -4.58 24.52 6.50
N SER A 371 -4.89 25.01 7.70
CA SER A 371 -6.25 25.00 8.24
C SER A 371 -7.21 25.85 7.39
N LYS A 372 -6.76 26.99 6.87
CA LYS A 372 -7.52 27.83 5.93
C LYS A 372 -7.72 27.15 4.57
N ALA A 373 -6.73 26.41 4.08
CA ALA A 373 -6.82 25.65 2.83
C ALA A 373 -7.83 24.50 2.94
N ILE A 374 -7.82 23.75 4.06
CA ILE A 374 -8.77 22.67 4.36
C ILE A 374 -10.19 23.22 4.57
N SER A 375 -10.32 24.45 5.08
CA SER A 375 -11.60 25.14 5.29
C SER A 375 -12.16 25.82 4.03
N SER A 376 -11.41 25.82 2.91
CA SER A 376 -11.82 26.49 1.68
C SER A 376 -12.86 25.66 0.92
N PRO A 377 -14.01 26.23 0.53
CA PRO A 377 -15.10 25.50 -0.10
C PRO A 377 -14.87 25.14 -1.59
N ASP A 378 -13.76 25.57 -2.18
CA ASP A 378 -13.37 25.19 -3.55
C ASP A 378 -12.40 24.01 -3.49
N GLY A 379 -12.88 22.83 -3.89
CA GLY A 379 -12.14 21.56 -3.93
C GLY A 379 -11.01 21.50 -4.97
N SER A 380 -10.17 22.52 -5.07
CA SER A 380 -8.96 22.53 -5.88
C SER A 380 -7.77 22.00 -5.08
N LEU A 381 -7.75 20.69 -4.83
CA LEU A 381 -6.63 19.97 -4.19
C LEU A 381 -5.46 19.67 -5.15
N LEU A 382 -5.55 20.06 -6.43
CA LEU A 382 -4.63 19.56 -7.46
C LEU A 382 -3.47 20.49 -7.83
N ASN A 383 -3.31 21.65 -7.18
CA ASN A 383 -2.26 22.62 -7.57
C ASN A 383 -1.53 23.28 -6.38
N PHE A 384 -1.46 22.62 -5.22
CA PHE A 384 -0.69 23.16 -4.09
C PHE A 384 0.81 22.91 -4.32
N ASP A 385 1.54 23.99 -4.62
CA ASP A 385 3.00 23.97 -4.81
C ASP A 385 3.69 23.49 -3.54
N SER A 386 4.48 22.42 -3.67
CA SER A 386 5.18 21.69 -2.62
C SER A 386 6.44 22.42 -2.15
N SER A 387 6.32 23.72 -1.84
CA SER A 387 7.43 24.58 -1.43
C SER A 387 7.39 25.00 0.04
N ILE A 388 6.55 24.38 0.88
CA ILE A 388 6.59 24.58 2.34
C ILE A 388 7.83 23.86 2.90
N ASN A 389 8.92 24.62 3.05
CA ASN A 389 10.13 24.17 3.69
C ASN A 389 9.93 24.11 5.22
N PHE A 390 9.65 22.92 5.75
CA PHE A 390 9.44 22.65 7.18
C PHE A 390 10.73 22.56 8.01
N ASP A 391 11.89 22.90 7.43
CA ASP A 391 13.23 22.79 8.02
C ASP A 391 13.51 23.77 9.18
N SER A 392 12.50 24.53 9.63
CA SER A 392 12.62 25.56 10.68
C SER A 392 11.74 25.28 11.92
N LEU A 393 11.68 24.03 12.36
CA LEU A 393 10.89 23.63 13.54
C LEU A 393 11.76 22.97 14.61
N SER A 394 12.60 23.76 15.27
CA SER A 394 13.20 23.40 16.56
C SER A 394 12.14 23.57 17.65
N LEU A 395 11.56 22.45 18.11
CA LEU A 395 10.79 22.39 19.35
C LEU A 395 11.79 22.21 20.50
N ASP A 396 11.91 23.22 21.37
CA ASP A 396 12.75 23.16 22.57
C ASP A 396 12.06 22.42 23.72
N ASP A 397 12.91 21.68 24.44
CA ASP A 397 12.80 21.03 25.74
C ASP A 397 11.67 20.02 26.02
N SER A 398 11.95 18.76 25.66
CA SER A 398 11.89 17.71 26.66
C SER A 398 13.12 16.82 26.53
N SER A 399 14.08 17.04 27.41
CA SER A 399 15.19 16.13 27.72
C SER A 399 14.68 14.75 28.18
N GLN A 400 14.16 13.94 27.23
CA GLN A 400 14.04 12.50 27.39
C GLN A 400 15.21 11.83 26.69
N ASP A 401 15.92 10.98 27.43
CA ASP A 401 17.00 10.13 26.95
C ASP A 401 16.70 9.57 25.56
N PHE A 402 17.52 9.95 24.57
CA PHE A 402 17.46 9.47 23.19
C PHE A 402 17.80 7.98 23.02
N GLU A 403 17.84 7.20 24.12
CA GLU A 403 18.36 5.83 24.13
C GLU A 403 17.41 4.80 23.51
N GLU A 404 16.08 5.03 23.49
CA GLU A 404 15.12 4.09 22.89
C GLU A 404 13.96 4.83 22.20
N ALA A 405 13.73 4.53 20.92
CA ALA A 405 12.63 5.12 20.15
C ALA A 405 11.30 4.46 20.53
N VAL A 406 10.65 4.94 21.58
CA VAL A 406 9.36 4.39 22.02
C VAL A 406 8.24 4.94 21.12
N TYR A 407 7.89 4.22 20.07
CA TYR A 407 6.70 4.46 19.26
C TYR A 407 5.52 3.58 19.69
N THR A 408 4.30 4.01 19.36
CA THR A 408 3.08 3.24 19.64
C THR A 408 2.80 2.21 18.54
N PHE A 409 2.90 2.62 17.28
CA PHE A 409 2.55 1.81 16.10
C PHE A 409 3.77 1.23 15.39
N ILE A 410 4.95 1.84 15.54
CA ILE A 410 6.20 1.41 14.90
C ILE A 410 7.01 0.55 15.89
N PRO A 411 7.38 -0.70 15.54
CA PRO A 411 8.26 -1.51 16.38
C PRO A 411 9.71 -1.01 16.33
N ASN A 412 10.49 -1.27 17.40
CA ASN A 412 11.90 -0.87 17.50
C ASN A 412 12.79 -1.45 16.39
N ASP A 413 12.45 -2.66 15.90
CA ASP A 413 13.11 -3.33 14.78
C ASP A 413 12.06 -3.73 13.72
N SER A 414 11.65 -2.76 12.90
CA SER A 414 10.62 -2.97 11.88
C SER A 414 10.96 -4.08 10.89
N ARG A 415 12.24 -4.29 10.58
CA ARG A 415 12.68 -5.35 9.65
C ARG A 415 12.46 -6.73 10.24
N ALA A 416 12.89 -6.96 11.48
CA ALA A 416 12.72 -8.26 12.13
C ALA A 416 11.23 -8.60 12.33
N PHE A 417 10.43 -7.62 12.77
CA PHE A 417 8.98 -7.80 12.94
C PHE A 417 8.29 -8.08 11.61
N TYR A 418 8.61 -7.32 10.56
CA TYR A 418 8.05 -7.56 9.23
C TYR A 418 8.39 -8.95 8.71
N LYS A 419 9.65 -9.38 8.84
CA LYS A 419 10.08 -10.71 8.44
C LYS A 419 9.35 -11.83 9.20
N ALA A 420 9.15 -11.68 10.51
CA ALA A 420 8.42 -12.65 11.31
C ALA A 420 6.96 -12.78 10.82
N ILE A 421 6.28 -11.64 10.61
CA ILE A 421 4.90 -11.61 10.12
C ILE A 421 4.83 -12.17 8.70
N LEU A 422 5.79 -11.83 7.83
CA LEU A 422 5.87 -12.34 6.47
C LEU A 422 5.97 -13.87 6.44
N LYS A 423 6.79 -14.46 7.33
CA LYS A 423 6.88 -15.91 7.49
C LYS A 423 5.54 -16.52 7.90
N ASP A 424 4.85 -15.91 8.86
CA ASP A 424 3.54 -16.38 9.32
C ASP A 424 2.47 -16.23 8.21
N CYS A 425 2.50 -15.14 7.45
CA CYS A 425 1.62 -14.92 6.28
C CYS A 425 1.83 -15.99 5.21
N MET A 426 3.08 -16.23 4.79
CA MET A 426 3.40 -17.26 3.79
C MET A 426 3.00 -18.65 4.25
N THR A 427 3.20 -18.97 5.54
CA THR A 427 2.81 -20.26 6.10
C THR A 427 1.29 -20.42 6.13
N TYR A 428 0.57 -19.38 6.55
CA TYR A 428 -0.89 -19.36 6.52
C TYR A 428 -1.42 -19.52 5.10
N ASP A 429 -0.90 -18.76 4.13
CA ASP A 429 -1.36 -18.81 2.73
C ASP A 429 -1.05 -20.17 2.10
N GLN A 430 0.12 -20.75 2.35
CA GLN A 430 0.47 -22.09 1.87
C GLN A 430 -0.47 -23.18 2.41
N LEU A 431 -0.90 -23.08 3.67
CA LEU A 431 -1.84 -24.03 4.29
C LEU A 431 -3.27 -23.90 3.74
N HIS A 432 -3.63 -22.73 3.21
CA HIS A 432 -4.98 -22.43 2.71
C HIS A 432 -5.03 -22.28 1.18
N ALA A 433 -3.91 -22.52 0.49
CA ALA A 433 -3.84 -22.49 -0.96
C ALA A 433 -4.65 -23.63 -1.58
N ASP A 434 -5.32 -23.35 -2.69
CA ASP A 434 -5.98 -24.38 -3.50
C ASP A 434 -4.90 -25.19 -4.24
N PRO A 435 -4.80 -26.52 -4.03
CA PRO A 435 -3.82 -27.35 -4.73
C PRO A 435 -3.96 -27.36 -6.26
N ALA A 436 -5.10 -26.92 -6.79
CA ALA A 436 -5.35 -26.84 -8.23
C ALA A 436 -5.01 -25.46 -8.85
N ALA A 437 -4.71 -24.44 -8.03
CA ALA A 437 -4.39 -23.10 -8.49
C ALA A 437 -2.88 -22.93 -8.76
N GLU A 438 -2.53 -21.91 -9.54
CA GLU A 438 -1.13 -21.52 -9.75
C GLU A 438 -0.48 -21.09 -8.43
N PHE A 439 0.79 -21.43 -8.26
CA PHE A 439 1.54 -21.11 -7.05
C PHE A 439 1.58 -19.59 -6.84
N THR A 440 1.02 -19.14 -5.74
CA THR A 440 1.02 -17.73 -5.32
C THR A 440 1.64 -17.66 -3.92
N PRO A 441 2.86 -17.12 -3.75
CA PRO A 441 3.55 -17.10 -2.46
C PRO A 441 2.81 -16.37 -1.35
N ILE A 442 2.05 -15.33 -1.71
CA ILE A 442 1.33 -14.46 -0.78
C ILE A 442 -0.06 -14.15 -1.35
N SER A 443 -1.10 -14.42 -0.59
CA SER A 443 -2.47 -14.10 -1.00
C SER A 443 -2.68 -12.58 -1.02
N LYS A 444 -3.67 -12.11 -1.79
CA LYS A 444 -4.00 -10.67 -1.85
C LYS A 444 -4.26 -10.06 -0.46
N GLN A 445 -4.93 -10.80 0.43
CA GLN A 445 -5.27 -10.33 1.77
C GLN A 445 -4.02 -10.15 2.64
N SER A 446 -3.09 -11.11 2.59
CA SER A 446 -1.80 -11.02 3.28
C SER A 446 -0.92 -9.92 2.67
N GLY A 447 -0.94 -9.77 1.35
CA GLY A 447 -0.23 -8.71 0.62
C GLY A 447 -0.70 -7.31 1.01
N ASP A 448 -2.02 -7.10 1.11
CA ASP A 448 -2.62 -5.84 1.57
C ASP A 448 -2.18 -5.51 3.01
N LEU A 449 -2.19 -6.49 3.92
CA LEU A 449 -1.70 -6.32 5.29
C LEU A 449 -0.21 -5.94 5.30
N LEU A 450 0.64 -6.70 4.61
CA LEU A 450 2.08 -6.46 4.55
C LEU A 450 2.41 -5.08 3.94
N MET A 451 1.62 -4.62 2.98
CA MET A 451 1.76 -3.27 2.40
C MET A 451 1.49 -2.19 3.45
N GLU A 452 0.39 -2.29 4.19
CA GLU A 452 0.04 -1.35 5.26
C GLU A 452 1.11 -1.33 6.36
N LEU A 453 1.59 -2.50 6.80
CA LEU A 453 2.70 -2.59 7.75
C LEU A 453 3.93 -1.84 7.24
N SER A 454 4.26 -1.99 5.96
CA SER A 454 5.42 -1.35 5.36
C SER A 454 5.29 0.17 5.31
N VAL A 455 4.09 0.68 5.01
CA VAL A 455 3.80 2.12 4.93
C VAL A 455 3.92 2.78 6.30
N TYR A 456 3.37 2.18 7.36
CA TYR A 456 3.40 2.78 8.69
C TYR A 456 4.71 2.53 9.43
N TRP A 457 5.41 1.43 9.15
CA TRP A 457 6.72 1.15 9.76
C TRP A 457 7.90 1.73 8.97
N ARG A 458 7.59 2.45 7.88
CA ARG A 458 8.56 3.14 7.02
C ARG A 458 9.63 2.18 6.51
N LEU A 459 9.21 0.99 6.09
CA LEU A 459 10.09 -0.03 5.52
C LEU A 459 10.31 0.25 4.02
N PRO A 460 11.54 0.55 3.58
CA PRO A 460 11.82 0.79 2.17
C PRO A 460 11.48 -0.41 1.29
N GLN A 461 11.18 -0.15 0.01
CA GLN A 461 10.84 -1.21 -0.95
C GLN A 461 11.89 -2.31 -1.01
N PHE A 462 13.18 -1.96 -1.16
CA PHE A 462 14.25 -2.94 -1.23
C PHE A 462 14.32 -3.84 0.02
N SER A 463 14.14 -3.29 1.23
CA SER A 463 14.13 -4.09 2.46
C SER A 463 12.98 -5.11 2.47
N ARG A 464 11.82 -4.77 1.90
CA ARG A 464 10.67 -5.70 1.81
C ARG A 464 10.94 -6.83 0.83
N LEU A 465 11.46 -6.50 -0.35
CA LEU A 465 11.80 -7.48 -1.38
C LEU A 465 12.91 -8.43 -0.89
N ILE A 466 13.92 -7.90 -0.20
CA ILE A 466 15.00 -8.71 0.39
C ILE A 466 14.48 -9.59 1.51
N ALA A 467 13.60 -9.08 2.39
CA ALA A 467 12.94 -9.89 3.41
C ALA A 467 12.10 -11.02 2.78
N PHE A 468 11.43 -10.77 1.65
CA PHE A 468 10.74 -11.80 0.89
C PHE A 468 11.70 -12.87 0.37
N VAL A 469 12.80 -12.49 -0.30
CA VAL A 469 13.80 -13.44 -0.82
C VAL A 469 14.40 -14.26 0.33
N GLU A 470 14.68 -13.62 1.48
CA GLU A 470 15.20 -14.31 2.66
C GLU A 470 14.21 -15.36 3.19
N VAL A 471 12.92 -15.04 3.30
CA VAL A 471 11.91 -15.97 3.84
C VAL A 471 11.61 -17.10 2.86
N ILE A 472 11.39 -16.80 1.58
CA ILE A 472 11.10 -17.82 0.57
C ILE A 472 12.32 -18.73 0.35
N GLY A 473 13.53 -18.16 0.37
CA GLY A 473 14.77 -18.91 0.30
C GLY A 473 14.94 -19.85 1.49
N LYS A 474 14.65 -19.40 2.71
CA LYS A 474 14.66 -20.28 3.90
C LYS A 474 13.66 -21.42 3.79
N LYS A 475 12.42 -21.16 3.35
CA LYS A 475 11.42 -22.20 3.12
C LYS A 475 11.90 -23.25 2.11
N PHE A 476 12.58 -22.83 1.05
CA PHE A 476 13.22 -23.76 0.10
C PHE A 476 14.34 -24.58 0.74
N LEU A 477 15.23 -23.95 1.52
CA LEU A 477 16.31 -24.64 2.23
C LEU A 477 15.80 -25.65 3.26
N ASP A 478 14.66 -25.36 3.89
CA ASP A 478 13.97 -26.24 4.84
C ASP A 478 13.20 -27.39 4.12
N GLY A 479 13.15 -27.38 2.78
CA GLY A 479 12.47 -28.39 1.96
C GLY A 479 10.95 -28.22 1.90
N GLU A 480 10.42 -27.06 2.28
CA GLU A 480 8.97 -26.76 2.27
C GLU A 480 8.46 -26.33 0.90
N LEU A 481 9.36 -26.03 -0.05
CA LEU A 481 9.06 -25.55 -1.39
C LEU A 481 9.93 -26.26 -2.45
N PRO A 482 9.39 -26.64 -3.63
CA PRO A 482 10.17 -27.12 -4.75
C PRO A 482 10.91 -25.98 -5.48
N ALA A 483 11.89 -26.33 -6.31
CA ALA A 483 12.69 -25.36 -7.07
C ALA A 483 11.86 -24.55 -8.09
N GLU A 484 10.79 -25.13 -8.65
CA GLU A 484 9.90 -24.45 -9.62
C GLU A 484 9.14 -23.29 -8.96
N ASP A 485 8.64 -23.49 -7.75
CA ASP A 485 7.93 -22.47 -6.97
C ASP A 485 8.87 -21.35 -6.51
N LEU A 486 10.12 -21.71 -6.11
CA LEU A 486 11.14 -20.72 -5.78
C LEU A 486 11.49 -19.85 -7.00
N LEU A 487 11.63 -20.47 -8.17
CA LEU A 487 11.92 -19.76 -9.42
C LEU A 487 10.82 -18.78 -9.78
N ALA A 488 9.55 -19.20 -9.70
CA ALA A 488 8.41 -18.30 -9.92
C ALA A 488 8.43 -17.11 -8.95
N ALA A 489 8.62 -17.37 -7.65
CA ALA A 489 8.66 -16.33 -6.63
C ALA A 489 9.81 -15.32 -6.81
N ILE A 490 11.01 -15.79 -7.21
CA ILE A 490 12.15 -14.91 -7.46
C ILE A 490 11.92 -14.05 -8.70
N ASN A 491 11.34 -14.62 -9.76
CA ASN A 491 10.97 -13.86 -10.96
C ASN A 491 9.95 -12.76 -10.63
N ASP A 492 8.93 -13.07 -9.84
CA ASP A 492 7.91 -12.10 -9.42
C ASP A 492 8.52 -10.93 -8.61
N VAL A 493 9.51 -11.21 -7.76
CA VAL A 493 10.19 -10.18 -6.95
C VAL A 493 11.15 -9.33 -7.78
N LYS A 494 11.79 -9.92 -8.78
CA LYS A 494 12.74 -9.23 -9.66
C LYS A 494 12.02 -8.35 -10.69
N THR A 495 10.77 -8.67 -11.04
CA THR A 495 9.96 -7.93 -12.01
C THR A 495 9.19 -6.76 -11.37
N THR A 496 8.97 -5.70 -12.15
CA THR A 496 8.18 -4.53 -11.72
C THR A 496 6.71 -4.91 -11.59
N GLY A 497 6.07 -4.50 -10.48
CA GLY A 497 4.65 -4.73 -10.24
C GLY A 497 3.72 -3.75 -10.99
N GLU A 498 2.45 -4.13 -11.12
CA GLU A 498 1.42 -3.28 -11.73
C GLU A 498 1.12 -2.02 -10.89
N GLU A 499 0.91 -0.89 -11.55
CA GLU A 499 0.50 0.35 -10.89
C GLU A 499 -0.95 0.27 -10.39
N VAL A 500 -1.15 0.56 -9.11
CA VAL A 500 -2.47 0.57 -8.49
C VAL A 500 -3.07 1.97 -8.53
N LYS A 501 -4.40 2.06 -8.72
CA LYS A 501 -5.15 3.34 -8.77
C LYS A 501 -4.89 4.28 -7.59
N LYS A 502 -4.53 3.74 -6.43
CA LYS A 502 -4.13 4.49 -5.24
C LYS A 502 -2.76 3.96 -4.81
N PRO A 503 -1.67 4.66 -5.16
CA PRO A 503 -0.35 4.24 -4.74
C PRO A 503 -0.22 4.37 -3.21
N PRO A 504 0.40 3.39 -2.53
CA PRO A 504 0.74 3.52 -1.12
C PRO A 504 1.79 4.62 -0.94
N HIS A 505 1.84 5.22 0.25
CA HIS A 505 2.78 6.29 0.61
C HIS A 505 4.20 5.77 0.88
N LEU A 506 4.76 5.10 -0.12
CA LEU A 506 6.08 4.49 -0.09
C LEU A 506 6.83 4.77 -1.40
N HIS A 507 8.09 5.15 -1.27
CA HIS A 507 8.97 5.36 -2.42
C HIS A 507 9.20 4.05 -3.18
N GLN A 508 9.11 4.10 -4.52
CA GLN A 508 9.34 2.95 -5.41
C GLN A 508 8.50 1.71 -5.09
N TYR A 509 7.27 1.86 -4.56
CA TYR A 509 6.46 0.73 -4.07
C TYR A 509 6.20 -0.40 -5.07
N ASN A 510 6.24 -0.12 -6.37
CA ASN A 510 6.03 -1.08 -7.46
C ASN A 510 7.32 -1.52 -8.15
N ALA A 511 8.47 -0.93 -7.81
CA ALA A 511 9.75 -1.30 -8.40
C ALA A 511 10.12 -2.74 -8.02
N GLY A 512 10.62 -3.50 -9.00
CA GLY A 512 11.20 -4.82 -8.78
C GLY A 512 12.62 -4.72 -8.24
N LEU A 513 13.18 -5.83 -7.76
CA LEU A 513 14.53 -5.83 -7.18
C LEU A 513 15.61 -5.44 -8.19
N LEU A 514 15.39 -5.69 -9.49
CA LEU A 514 16.32 -5.32 -10.57
C LEU A 514 16.29 -3.82 -10.91
N ASP A 515 15.18 -3.15 -10.63
CA ASP A 515 15.02 -1.72 -10.94
C ASP A 515 15.67 -0.81 -9.89
N ILE A 516 15.93 -1.35 -8.70
CA ILE A 516 16.53 -0.63 -7.59
C ILE A 516 18.02 -0.91 -7.54
N ASP A 517 18.85 0.10 -7.81
CA ASP A 517 20.30 -0.01 -7.73
C ASP A 517 20.76 -0.49 -6.34
N GLN A 518 21.58 -1.54 -6.31
CA GLN A 518 22.10 -2.15 -5.09
C GLN A 518 22.94 -1.19 -4.26
N SER A 519 23.58 -0.19 -4.90
CA SER A 519 24.33 0.85 -4.20
C SER A 519 23.44 1.73 -3.30
N ARG A 520 22.13 1.74 -3.55
CA ARG A 520 21.13 2.50 -2.78
C ARG A 520 20.58 1.73 -1.58
N TRP A 521 20.92 0.46 -1.44
CA TRP A 521 20.43 -0.38 -0.34
C TRP A 521 21.15 -0.05 0.97
N THR A 522 20.52 -0.41 2.09
CA THR A 522 21.25 -0.35 3.37
C THR A 522 22.27 -1.47 3.46
N ILE A 523 23.36 -1.22 4.19
CA ILE A 523 24.46 -2.19 4.40
C ILE A 523 23.91 -3.51 4.95
N HIS A 524 22.95 -3.43 5.87
CA HIS A 524 22.28 -4.60 6.44
C HIS A 524 21.55 -5.42 5.38
N ASP A 525 20.72 -4.77 4.56
CA ASP A 525 19.91 -5.48 3.57
C ASP A 525 20.79 -6.09 2.47
N PHE A 526 21.83 -5.38 2.04
CA PHE A 526 22.82 -5.90 1.11
C PHE A 526 23.53 -7.16 1.67
N ALA A 527 23.97 -7.11 2.92
CA ALA A 527 24.62 -8.26 3.57
C ALA A 527 23.67 -9.47 3.71
N VAL A 528 22.40 -9.24 4.08
CA VAL A 528 21.39 -10.31 4.19
C VAL A 528 21.08 -10.92 2.82
N TYR A 529 20.95 -10.10 1.78
CA TYR A 529 20.72 -10.57 0.42
C TYR A 529 21.89 -11.43 -0.07
N GLN A 530 23.12 -10.93 0.09
CA GLN A 530 24.34 -11.66 -0.27
C GLN A 530 24.43 -13.00 0.47
N GLN A 531 24.20 -13.02 1.79
CA GLN A 531 24.21 -14.26 2.58
C GLN A 531 23.15 -15.25 2.10
N THR A 532 21.96 -14.77 1.74
CA THR A 532 20.87 -15.58 1.22
C THR A 532 21.26 -16.21 -0.12
N LEU A 533 21.85 -15.44 -1.04
CA LEU A 533 22.34 -15.96 -2.32
C LEU A 533 23.40 -17.05 -2.14
N HIS A 534 24.36 -16.88 -1.22
CA HIS A 534 25.36 -17.91 -0.94
C HIS A 534 24.73 -19.19 -0.38
N SER A 535 23.78 -19.05 0.55
CA SER A 535 23.09 -20.20 1.14
C SER A 535 22.26 -20.97 0.10
N LEU A 536 21.57 -20.25 -0.79
CA LEU A 536 20.84 -20.82 -1.91
C LEU A 536 21.78 -21.49 -2.91
N HIS A 537 22.89 -20.85 -3.26
CA HIS A 537 23.89 -21.40 -4.17
C HIS A 537 24.43 -22.76 -3.70
N ASP A 538 24.88 -22.83 -2.45
CA ASP A 538 25.46 -24.06 -1.90
C ASP A 538 24.44 -25.21 -1.85
N PHE A 539 23.19 -24.89 -1.51
CA PHE A 539 22.10 -25.86 -1.52
C PHE A 539 21.76 -26.31 -2.94
N LEU A 540 21.60 -25.39 -3.89
CA LEU A 540 21.26 -25.68 -5.28
C LEU A 540 22.38 -26.47 -5.98
N LEU A 541 23.66 -26.23 -5.67
CA LEU A 541 24.75 -27.06 -6.17
C LEU A 541 24.68 -28.49 -5.64
N ARG A 542 24.39 -28.65 -4.35
CA ARG A 542 24.20 -29.98 -3.75
C ARG A 542 23.00 -30.70 -4.36
N ASP A 543 21.90 -30.00 -4.55
CA ASP A 543 20.70 -30.54 -5.17
C ASP A 543 20.97 -30.92 -6.63
N LEU A 544 21.59 -30.03 -7.41
CA LEU A 544 22.03 -30.30 -8.78
C LEU A 544 22.91 -31.54 -8.86
N TYR A 545 23.88 -31.69 -7.95
CA TYR A 545 24.72 -32.89 -7.88
C TYR A 545 23.88 -34.15 -7.70
N ASN A 546 22.94 -34.16 -6.74
CA ASN A 546 22.05 -35.30 -6.50
C ASN A 546 21.14 -35.62 -7.69
N LEU A 547 20.60 -34.59 -8.37
CA LEU A 547 19.80 -34.77 -9.58
C LEU A 547 20.65 -35.35 -10.72
N MET A 548 21.89 -34.89 -10.86
CA MET A 548 22.81 -35.35 -11.89
C MET A 548 23.32 -36.77 -11.68
N LEU A 549 23.43 -37.26 -10.44
CA LEU A 549 23.71 -38.69 -10.19
C LEU A 549 22.64 -39.60 -10.81
N ASN A 550 21.40 -39.12 -10.93
CA ASN A 550 20.29 -39.86 -11.50
C ASN A 550 20.04 -39.53 -12.99
N CYS A 551 20.97 -38.83 -13.67
CA CYS A 551 20.79 -38.41 -15.06
C CYS A 551 20.71 -39.58 -16.06
N TYR A 552 21.29 -40.75 -15.72
CA TYR A 552 21.26 -41.95 -16.57
C TYR A 552 20.13 -42.92 -16.25
N ALA A 553 19.27 -42.59 -15.28
CA ALA A 553 18.14 -43.43 -14.90
C ALA A 553 17.09 -43.53 -16.04
N SER A 554 16.18 -44.50 -15.91
CA SER A 554 15.07 -44.68 -16.86
C SER A 554 14.17 -43.44 -16.95
N LYS A 555 14.00 -42.70 -15.85
CA LYS A 555 13.33 -41.39 -15.80
C LYS A 555 14.30 -40.36 -15.19
N PRO A 556 15.10 -39.66 -16.02
CA PRO A 556 16.03 -38.67 -15.48
C PRO A 556 15.25 -37.45 -14.95
N PRO A 557 15.73 -36.83 -13.85
CA PRO A 557 15.07 -35.67 -13.25
C PRO A 557 15.10 -34.45 -14.17
N ASN A 558 14.21 -33.49 -13.89
CA ASN A 558 14.26 -32.17 -14.50
C ASN A 558 15.24 -31.29 -13.71
N ILE A 559 16.17 -30.63 -14.41
CA ILE A 559 17.16 -29.73 -13.80
C ILE A 559 16.94 -28.27 -14.21
N ALA A 560 15.94 -27.98 -15.06
CA ALA A 560 15.77 -26.66 -15.67
C ALA A 560 15.63 -25.55 -14.61
N ALA A 561 14.73 -25.72 -13.65
CA ALA A 561 14.50 -24.72 -12.61
C ALA A 561 15.75 -24.46 -11.74
N VAL A 562 16.48 -25.51 -11.38
CA VAL A 562 17.73 -25.39 -10.60
C VAL A 562 18.82 -24.68 -11.40
N MET A 563 18.93 -24.97 -12.70
CA MET A 563 19.88 -24.31 -13.59
C MET A 563 19.54 -22.85 -13.82
N GLU A 564 18.27 -22.53 -14.03
CA GLU A 564 17.79 -21.15 -14.21
C GLU A 564 18.03 -20.33 -12.93
N LEU A 565 17.71 -20.87 -11.75
CA LEU A 565 18.04 -20.26 -10.47
C LEU A 565 19.55 -19.98 -10.31
N LEU A 566 20.40 -20.97 -10.62
CA LEU A 566 21.85 -20.81 -10.50
C LEU A 566 22.42 -19.79 -11.48
N VAL A 567 22.08 -19.89 -12.76
CA VAL A 567 22.70 -19.09 -13.83
C VAL A 567 22.06 -17.70 -13.91
N ASP A 568 20.73 -17.64 -14.00
CA ASP A 568 20.00 -16.42 -14.34
C ASP A 568 19.64 -15.59 -13.10
N HIS A 569 19.64 -16.17 -11.90
CA HIS A 569 19.30 -15.45 -10.68
C HIS A 569 20.42 -15.29 -9.65
N ILE A 570 21.40 -16.20 -9.61
CA ILE A 570 22.51 -16.15 -8.66
C ILE A 570 23.80 -15.70 -9.36
N HIS A 571 24.27 -16.39 -10.40
CA HIS A 571 25.55 -16.07 -11.07
C HIS A 571 25.51 -14.78 -11.88
N SER A 572 24.33 -14.38 -12.36
CA SER A 572 24.11 -13.12 -13.06
C SER A 572 24.04 -11.91 -12.11
N ASP A 573 23.84 -12.13 -10.80
CA ASP A 573 23.60 -11.07 -9.83
C ASP A 573 24.93 -10.41 -9.40
N PRO A 574 25.04 -9.07 -9.47
CA PRO A 574 26.29 -8.38 -9.11
C PRO A 574 26.65 -8.50 -7.62
N ALA A 575 25.69 -8.83 -6.74
CA ALA A 575 25.96 -9.09 -5.32
C ALA A 575 26.66 -10.45 -5.08
N PHE A 576 26.77 -11.28 -6.12
CA PHE A 576 27.33 -12.62 -6.02
C PHE A 576 28.55 -12.80 -6.93
N SER A 577 29.57 -13.49 -6.42
CA SER A 577 30.75 -13.83 -7.23
C SER A 577 31.20 -15.26 -6.92
N VAL A 578 31.25 -16.08 -7.97
CA VAL A 578 31.75 -17.45 -7.87
C VAL A 578 33.27 -17.42 -7.93
N LYS A 579 33.94 -18.05 -6.96
CA LYS A 579 35.38 -18.30 -7.07
C LYS A 579 35.62 -19.35 -8.15
N PRO A 580 36.49 -19.10 -9.14
CA PRO A 580 36.72 -20.04 -10.23
C PRO A 580 37.22 -21.41 -9.74
N GLU A 581 37.97 -21.42 -8.64
CA GLU A 581 38.43 -22.65 -7.98
C GLU A 581 37.28 -23.54 -7.51
N GLN A 582 36.24 -22.96 -6.89
CA GLN A 582 35.07 -23.70 -6.41
C GLN A 582 34.24 -24.25 -7.57
N ALA A 583 34.10 -23.48 -8.65
CA ALA A 583 33.42 -23.95 -9.85
C ALA A 583 34.14 -25.15 -10.48
N GLN A 584 35.48 -25.10 -10.52
CA GLN A 584 36.29 -26.19 -11.05
C GLN A 584 36.24 -27.44 -10.15
N GLU A 585 36.31 -27.26 -8.82
CA GLU A 585 36.19 -28.35 -7.85
C GLU A 585 34.81 -29.03 -7.91
N PHE A 586 33.74 -28.24 -8.08
CA PHE A 586 32.42 -28.80 -8.30
C PHE A 586 32.33 -29.58 -9.61
N ALA A 587 32.89 -29.05 -10.71
CA ALA A 587 32.87 -29.72 -12.01
C ALA A 587 33.65 -31.05 -11.99
N THR A 588 34.80 -31.12 -11.30
CA THR A 588 35.55 -32.37 -11.14
C THR A 588 34.77 -33.38 -10.29
N HIS A 589 34.24 -32.95 -9.14
CA HIS A 589 33.46 -33.82 -8.28
C HIS A 589 32.18 -34.35 -8.96
N LEU A 590 31.48 -33.48 -9.70
CA LEU A 590 30.32 -33.86 -10.50
C LEU A 590 30.69 -34.86 -11.59
N THR A 591 31.79 -34.64 -12.31
CA THR A 591 32.27 -35.56 -13.34
C THR A 591 32.55 -36.95 -12.75
N ASP A 592 33.22 -37.02 -11.61
CA ASP A 592 33.52 -38.30 -10.94
C ASP A 592 32.25 -39.00 -10.44
N GLY A 593 31.31 -38.26 -9.86
CA GLY A 593 29.99 -38.78 -9.48
C GLY A 593 29.23 -39.35 -10.67
N MET A 594 29.23 -38.64 -11.80
CA MET A 594 28.59 -39.09 -13.04
C MET A 594 29.30 -40.29 -13.67
N ARG A 595 30.63 -40.41 -13.57
CA ARG A 595 31.33 -41.61 -14.03
C ARG A 595 30.90 -42.85 -13.25
N ARG A 596 30.72 -42.73 -11.93
CA ARG A 596 30.18 -43.82 -11.09
C ARG A 596 28.75 -44.17 -11.51
N ALA A 597 27.87 -43.16 -11.65
CA ALA A 597 26.50 -43.38 -12.11
C ALA A 597 26.42 -44.03 -13.51
N ALA A 598 27.31 -43.66 -14.44
CA ALA A 598 27.41 -44.29 -15.75
C ALA A 598 27.84 -45.77 -15.65
N THR A 599 28.76 -46.07 -14.73
CA THR A 599 29.23 -47.43 -14.45
C THR A 599 28.10 -48.26 -13.85
N ASP A 600 27.35 -47.73 -12.90
CA ASP A 600 26.20 -48.40 -12.28
C ASP A 600 25.07 -48.64 -13.29
N ALA A 601 24.79 -47.67 -14.16
CA ALA A 601 23.81 -47.83 -15.24
C ALA A 601 24.25 -48.93 -16.24
N TYR A 602 25.54 -49.04 -16.54
CA TYR A 602 26.08 -50.10 -17.38
C TYR A 602 25.97 -51.47 -16.71
N ASN A 603 26.36 -51.57 -15.43
CA ASN A 603 26.25 -52.79 -14.63
C ASN A 603 24.79 -53.25 -14.52
N ALA A 604 23.83 -52.33 -14.43
CA ALA A 604 22.41 -52.66 -14.45
C ALA A 604 22.00 -53.33 -15.78
N PHE A 605 22.51 -52.84 -16.93
CA PHE A 605 22.28 -53.52 -18.21
C PHE A 605 22.94 -54.89 -18.27
N VAL A 606 24.14 -55.04 -17.72
CA VAL A 606 24.82 -56.34 -17.63
C VAL A 606 23.97 -57.32 -16.83
N HIS A 607 23.49 -56.94 -15.64
CA HIS A 607 22.63 -57.79 -14.82
C HIS A 607 21.26 -58.09 -15.45
N GLU A 608 20.70 -57.16 -16.22
CA GLU A 608 19.39 -57.36 -16.87
C GLU A 608 19.50 -58.26 -18.11
N LYS A 609 20.61 -58.15 -18.87
CA LYS A 609 20.76 -58.79 -20.19
C LYS A 609 21.61 -60.05 -20.19
N LEU A 610 22.49 -60.26 -19.20
CA LEU A 610 23.29 -61.47 -19.12
C LEU A 610 22.69 -62.50 -18.17
N PRO A 611 22.64 -63.79 -18.57
CA PRO A 611 22.33 -64.89 -17.67
C PRO A 611 23.33 -65.01 -16.51
N ASN A 612 22.85 -65.49 -15.35
CA ASN A 612 23.65 -65.66 -14.14
C ASN A 612 24.80 -66.66 -14.31
N HIS A 613 24.65 -67.66 -15.19
CA HIS A 613 25.66 -68.68 -15.44
C HIS A 613 26.44 -68.35 -16.72
N ALA A 614 27.77 -68.27 -16.60
CA ALA A 614 28.66 -67.99 -17.73
C ALA A 614 28.67 -69.08 -18.83
N SER A 615 28.09 -70.25 -18.55
CA SER A 615 27.89 -71.32 -19.52
C SER A 615 26.72 -71.06 -20.47
N GLU A 616 25.80 -70.16 -20.13
CA GLU A 616 24.60 -69.84 -20.91
C GLU A 616 24.80 -68.58 -21.78
N TRP A 617 26.02 -68.03 -21.83
CA TRP A 617 26.31 -66.84 -22.61
C TRP A 617 26.31 -67.13 -24.12
N GLN A 618 25.73 -66.22 -24.91
CA GLN A 618 25.57 -66.32 -26.35
C GLN A 618 25.94 -64.98 -27.02
N PHE A 619 26.24 -65.01 -28.32
CA PHE A 619 26.54 -63.81 -29.12
C PHE A 619 25.37 -62.82 -29.18
N THR A 620 24.13 -63.31 -29.10
CA THR A 620 22.91 -62.49 -29.04
C THR A 620 22.94 -61.52 -27.86
N HIS A 621 23.47 -61.92 -26.70
CA HIS A 621 23.59 -61.05 -25.52
C HIS A 621 24.52 -59.86 -25.76
N VAL A 622 25.57 -60.01 -26.59
CA VAL A 622 26.45 -58.90 -26.98
C VAL A 622 25.67 -57.87 -27.81
N VAL A 623 24.87 -58.34 -28.77
CA VAL A 623 24.03 -57.47 -29.62
C VAL A 623 22.96 -56.75 -28.79
N GLU A 624 22.32 -57.45 -27.85
CA GLU A 624 21.32 -56.86 -26.96
C GLU A 624 21.91 -55.79 -26.03
N LEU A 625 23.09 -56.07 -25.45
CA LEU A 625 23.82 -55.11 -24.62
C LEU A 625 24.23 -53.86 -25.44
N GLY A 626 24.75 -54.05 -26.65
CA GLY A 626 25.10 -52.95 -27.55
C GLY A 626 23.90 -52.10 -27.94
N ARG A 627 22.73 -52.72 -28.19
CA ARG A 627 21.46 -52.01 -28.43
C ARG A 627 21.01 -51.20 -27.21
N ALA A 628 21.18 -51.72 -25.99
CA ALA A 628 20.83 -51.02 -24.76
C ALA A 628 21.71 -49.79 -24.53
N VAL A 629 23.03 -49.94 -24.67
CA VAL A 629 24.02 -48.86 -24.51
C VAL A 629 23.80 -47.74 -25.54
N THR A 630 23.64 -48.09 -26.81
CA THR A 630 23.38 -47.10 -27.88
C THR A 630 22.04 -46.39 -27.69
N LYS A 631 21.00 -47.09 -27.24
CA LYS A 631 19.70 -46.49 -26.93
C LYS A 631 19.80 -45.46 -25.79
N LEU A 632 20.55 -45.78 -24.72
CA LEU A 632 20.77 -44.83 -23.62
C LEU A 632 21.59 -43.61 -24.08
N SER A 633 22.69 -43.82 -24.80
CA SER A 633 23.51 -42.73 -25.33
C SER A 633 22.70 -41.75 -26.19
N ASN A 634 21.89 -42.26 -27.13
CA ASN A 634 21.01 -41.45 -27.96
C ASN A 634 19.95 -40.69 -27.14
N LYS A 635 19.43 -41.29 -26.06
CA LYS A 635 18.44 -40.65 -25.18
C LYS A 635 19.04 -39.46 -24.43
N ILE A 636 20.24 -39.64 -23.86
CA ILE A 636 20.95 -38.58 -23.12
C ILE A 636 21.38 -37.47 -24.07
N GLN A 637 21.89 -37.81 -25.26
CA GLN A 637 22.26 -36.83 -26.28
C GLN A 637 21.07 -35.95 -26.69
N LYS A 638 19.88 -36.54 -26.88
CA LYS A 638 18.66 -35.78 -27.23
C LYS A 638 18.19 -34.88 -26.10
N ARG A 639 18.24 -35.35 -24.85
CA ARG A 639 17.76 -34.59 -23.68
C ARG A 639 18.62 -33.34 -23.42
N TYR A 640 19.94 -33.49 -23.45
CA TYR A 640 20.88 -32.40 -23.15
C TYR A 640 21.41 -31.69 -24.40
N LYS A 641 20.69 -31.79 -25.54
CA LYS A 641 21.10 -31.15 -26.79
C LYS A 641 21.16 -29.63 -26.67
N ASN A 642 20.21 -29.04 -25.94
CA ASN A 642 20.09 -27.59 -25.77
C ASN A 642 20.89 -27.08 -24.56
N ILE A 643 20.99 -27.88 -23.50
CA ILE A 643 21.79 -27.61 -22.30
C ILE A 643 23.13 -28.35 -22.50
N GLY A 644 23.92 -27.87 -23.47
CA GLY A 644 25.12 -28.56 -23.95
C GLY A 644 26.24 -28.67 -22.91
N GLU A 645 26.17 -27.89 -21.83
CA GLU A 645 27.15 -27.85 -20.75
C GLU A 645 26.45 -27.48 -19.43
N ILE A 646 26.50 -28.37 -18.45
CA ILE A 646 25.95 -28.17 -17.11
C ILE A 646 27.13 -27.90 -16.19
N MET A 647 27.30 -26.65 -15.73
CA MET A 647 28.40 -26.29 -14.84
C MET A 647 29.78 -26.78 -15.34
N SER A 648 30.04 -26.60 -16.63
CA SER A 648 31.27 -27.06 -17.32
C SER A 648 31.41 -28.57 -17.53
N VAL A 649 30.35 -29.36 -17.30
CA VAL A 649 30.32 -30.82 -17.49
C VAL A 649 29.34 -31.20 -18.59
N LYS A 650 29.76 -32.10 -19.49
CA LYS A 650 28.94 -32.62 -20.59
C LYS A 650 28.47 -34.05 -20.28
N PRO A 651 27.19 -34.26 -19.91
CA PRO A 651 26.71 -35.57 -19.49
C PRO A 651 26.91 -36.67 -20.53
N TRP A 652 26.63 -36.34 -21.80
CA TRP A 652 26.76 -37.30 -22.89
C TRP A 652 28.22 -37.75 -23.10
N GLN A 653 29.18 -36.84 -22.98
CA GLN A 653 30.60 -37.19 -23.16
C GLN A 653 31.08 -38.11 -22.04
N VAL A 654 30.74 -37.80 -20.78
CA VAL A 654 31.08 -38.64 -19.63
C VAL A 654 30.50 -40.05 -19.76
N LEU A 655 29.26 -40.16 -20.26
CA LEU A 655 28.62 -41.45 -20.50
C LEU A 655 29.38 -42.29 -21.54
N VAL A 656 29.75 -41.69 -22.66
CA VAL A 656 30.45 -42.38 -23.76
C VAL A 656 31.84 -42.82 -23.31
N ASP A 657 32.57 -41.95 -22.62
CA ASP A 657 33.92 -42.23 -22.11
C ASP A 657 33.97 -43.41 -21.13
N VAL A 658 32.86 -43.71 -20.44
CA VAL A 658 32.77 -44.82 -19.48
C VAL A 658 32.13 -46.06 -20.08
N MET A 659 30.97 -45.93 -20.75
CA MET A 659 30.19 -47.07 -21.19
C MET A 659 30.81 -47.78 -22.39
N PHE A 660 31.37 -47.07 -23.36
CA PHE A 660 31.86 -47.71 -24.59
C PHE A 660 33.11 -48.57 -24.33
N PRO A 661 34.11 -48.11 -23.56
CA PRO A 661 35.25 -48.96 -23.21
C PRO A 661 34.88 -50.12 -22.28
N SER A 662 33.82 -49.99 -21.47
CA SER A 662 33.34 -51.09 -20.62
C SER A 662 32.59 -52.15 -21.43
N TYR A 663 31.73 -51.70 -22.36
CA TYR A 663 31.07 -52.55 -23.33
C TYR A 663 32.07 -53.31 -24.21
N GLU A 664 33.11 -52.66 -24.73
CA GLU A 664 34.14 -53.30 -25.55
C GLU A 664 34.83 -54.45 -24.80
N ARG A 665 35.24 -54.21 -23.54
CA ARG A 665 35.89 -55.22 -22.71
C ARG A 665 34.98 -56.41 -22.41
N ASP A 666 33.73 -56.16 -22.04
CA ASP A 666 32.80 -57.25 -21.74
C ASP A 666 32.36 -57.99 -23.00
N ALA A 667 32.19 -57.30 -24.13
CA ALA A 667 31.89 -57.94 -25.41
C ALA A 667 33.02 -58.90 -25.81
N GLN A 668 34.29 -58.49 -25.69
CA GLN A 668 35.44 -59.38 -25.89
C GLN A 668 35.38 -60.60 -24.97
N HIS A 669 35.16 -60.38 -23.67
CA HIS A 669 35.12 -61.46 -22.70
C HIS A 669 33.96 -62.45 -22.95
N ILE A 670 32.77 -61.96 -23.29
CA ILE A 670 31.61 -62.79 -23.66
C ILE A 670 31.92 -63.61 -24.91
N ILE A 671 32.50 -63.00 -25.94
CA ILE A 671 32.87 -63.67 -27.20
C ILE A 671 33.89 -64.77 -26.94
N GLU A 672 34.99 -64.46 -26.23
CA GLU A 672 36.04 -65.43 -25.90
C GLU A 672 35.50 -66.61 -25.09
N ARG A 673 34.65 -66.33 -24.08
CA ARG A 673 34.08 -67.37 -23.23
C ARG A 673 33.09 -68.25 -23.99
N THR A 674 32.24 -67.66 -24.83
CA THR A 674 31.28 -68.41 -25.68
C THR A 674 32.03 -69.35 -26.63
N ILE A 675 33.12 -68.89 -27.25
CA ILE A 675 33.97 -69.72 -28.11
C ILE A 675 34.64 -70.86 -27.32
N ALA A 676 35.11 -70.59 -26.10
CA ALA A 676 35.74 -71.61 -25.25
C ALA A 676 34.74 -72.69 -24.82
N VAL A 677 33.54 -72.32 -24.39
CA VAL A 677 32.47 -73.27 -23.99
C VAL A 677 32.03 -74.12 -25.18
N ALA A 678 31.86 -73.53 -26.37
CA ALA A 678 31.51 -74.28 -27.58
C ALA A 678 32.59 -75.30 -27.98
N LYS A 679 33.88 -74.95 -27.80
CA LYS A 679 35.00 -75.88 -28.01
C LYS A 679 35.02 -77.03 -26.99
N GLU A 680 34.63 -76.76 -25.74
CA GLU A 680 34.55 -77.77 -24.67
C GLU A 680 33.32 -78.69 -24.81
N SER A 681 32.18 -78.19 -25.30
CA SER A 681 30.95 -78.97 -25.52
C SER A 681 30.94 -79.76 -26.83
N GLY A 682 31.84 -79.46 -27.77
CA GLY A 682 31.89 -80.10 -29.08
C GLY A 682 30.74 -79.71 -30.02
N GLU A 683 30.04 -78.62 -29.71
CA GLU A 683 28.92 -78.10 -30.51
C GLU A 683 29.44 -77.14 -31.60
N GLU A 684 28.90 -77.27 -32.82
CA GLU A 684 29.15 -76.29 -33.88
C GLU A 684 28.51 -74.94 -33.50
N ILE A 685 29.32 -73.89 -33.51
CA ILE A 685 28.88 -72.53 -33.20
C ILE A 685 27.83 -72.11 -34.23
N ASN A 686 26.56 -72.14 -33.85
CA ASN A 686 25.46 -71.62 -34.67
C ASN A 686 25.58 -70.10 -34.76
N MET A 687 26.32 -69.63 -35.76
CA MET A 687 26.23 -68.25 -36.25
C MET A 687 24.98 -68.16 -37.13
N GLN A 688 23.81 -67.91 -36.53
CA GLN A 688 22.65 -67.42 -37.28
C GLN A 688 22.30 -66.01 -36.81
N ASP A 689 22.15 -65.13 -37.82
CA ASP A 689 22.09 -63.66 -37.81
C ASP A 689 21.21 -63.00 -36.74
#